data_AF-A0A9R0F2C3-F1
#
_entry.id   AF-A0A9R0F2C3-F1
#
_cell.length_a   1.000
_cell.length_b   1.000
_cell.length_c   1.000
_cell.angle_alpha   90.00
_cell.angle_beta   90.00
_cell.angle_gamma   90.00
#
_symmetry.space_group_name_H-M   'P 1'
#
loop_
_entity.id
_entity.type
_entity.pdbx_description
1 polymer ?
#
loop_
_entity_poly.entity_id
_entity_poly.type
_entity_poly.pdbx_seq_one_letter_code
_entity_poly.pdbx_strand_id
1 'polypeptide(L)'
;MGKDEKEDSGFGFKDRAKALETLRLLEAHDANYRRLTVRGLLGRAKRVLSMTKAEDKIKNIKEAMEVFEQWLADLDASKKTDKPDKKDGKKEEKKEQKSGSGESSSASDVEIEDKKSEKSEKKDLPAETVPGLGFKDRAAAEGTLRELEGRDPDYQRLAVKGLIGRAKRVLTCTRDETKISNIKEAMAIFEKFLDDFESLHLSRQNNAYLALGHVRTAARRAGDNVTPLQKSFIAAYSSVSGEYKRLRSVRADGEDTTWDIVRNRELKTLKEKHAEAKLFNDKDEPTAEHLQMLLWAYSPEPARVKKYLPETKEDKGDKEDREDRKRRSSAREDDSPSKRSKLTTDMASEPTLPPKTVPGLGFKNAAAAQRTLRALRGRDPFYQRMVLSGLMSTAKQVLRQTRKDRKKANILAALAVFDKFLEDFHSRRAIKQNCPYLPLDSVRRAEELAGDNVTEQQKAFIAAYSSVRGEYQRLRNVRAQHEDSTWDIVRNRELKPLKRKLARADLFDEDGELTEEHVEMILWAYSPDRRALSEYFRTPRELRERRREIENEAQVVGSDTDEQSDGERRSKRTTTKAISKVKEAIASLERSLHQLKARAAIRSSPYLPLDAVRRAEQLAGDNITEQQKAFVAAYSAAGGDRRGLGNMRAHGEDYTWEYVRNRELSLLRDKYADARLFTADRAPTPEHMEMLLWAYSPKPKRVAKLLLAKKKGEKESESHTNDKSESDKSSKRKQSSKRQTSSENDEGDGMLRRSKRIKK
;
A
#
# COMPACT_ATOMS: atom_id res chain seq x y z
N MET A 1 -7.04 34.63 26.89
CA MET A 1 -6.44 35.44 25.82
C MET A 1 -5.68 34.50 24.89
N GLY A 2 -5.93 34.60 23.58
CA GLY A 2 -5.38 33.69 22.56
C GLY A 2 -6.47 33.06 21.68
N LYS A 3 -7.31 33.89 21.04
CA LYS A 3 -8.10 33.48 19.88
C LYS A 3 -7.14 33.61 18.70
N ASP A 4 -6.68 32.49 18.17
CA ASP A 4 -6.04 32.51 16.85
C ASP A 4 -7.09 32.93 15.84
N GLU A 5 -6.87 34.10 15.26
CA GLU A 5 -7.59 34.63 14.11
C GLU A 5 -7.42 33.64 12.96
N LYS A 6 -8.46 32.83 12.73
CA LYS A 6 -8.67 32.27 11.40
C LYS A 6 -8.84 33.46 10.47
N GLU A 7 -7.99 33.54 9.46
CA GLU A 7 -8.22 34.36 8.28
C GLU A 7 -9.64 34.08 7.77
N ASP A 8 -10.59 34.93 8.15
CA ASP A 8 -11.92 34.97 7.58
C ASP A 8 -11.71 35.40 6.12
N SER A 9 -11.72 34.43 5.20
CA SER A 9 -11.80 34.74 3.78
C SER A 9 -13.03 35.65 3.61
N GLY A 10 -12.84 36.94 3.35
CA GLY A 10 -13.87 37.99 3.45
C GLY A 10 -15.11 37.83 2.55
N PHE A 11 -15.22 36.69 1.85
CA PHE A 11 -16.32 36.29 0.98
C PHE A 11 -17.51 35.73 1.79
N GLY A 12 -18.70 36.30 1.58
CA GLY A 12 -19.91 35.94 2.32
C GLY A 12 -21.21 36.11 1.53
N PHE A 13 -22.32 35.68 2.12
CA PHE A 13 -23.66 35.72 1.51
C PHE A 13 -24.76 35.99 2.55
N LYS A 14 -24.43 36.76 3.60
CA LYS A 14 -25.33 37.02 4.73
C LYS A 14 -26.57 37.81 4.29
N ASP A 15 -26.38 38.77 3.39
CA ASP A 15 -27.38 39.65 2.81
C ASP A 15 -26.94 40.10 1.42
N ARG A 16 -27.82 40.83 0.72
CA ARG A 16 -27.57 41.37 -0.62
C ARG A 16 -26.30 42.23 -0.66
N ALA A 17 -26.07 43.06 0.34
CA ALA A 17 -24.91 43.94 0.44
C ALA A 17 -23.60 43.14 0.51
N LYS A 18 -23.55 42.09 1.33
CA LYS A 18 -22.37 41.22 1.46
C LYS A 18 -22.12 40.40 0.19
N ALA A 19 -23.17 40.01 -0.53
CA ALA A 19 -23.04 39.35 -1.83
C ALA A 19 -22.38 40.28 -2.87
N LEU A 20 -22.79 41.54 -2.94
CA LEU A 20 -22.19 42.55 -3.81
C LEU A 20 -20.73 42.87 -3.43
N GLU A 21 -20.45 43.03 -2.14
CA GLU A 21 -19.08 43.22 -1.63
C GLU A 21 -18.20 42.02 -1.99
N THR A 22 -18.74 40.80 -1.89
CA THR A 22 -18.05 39.57 -2.27
C THR A 22 -17.75 39.52 -3.76
N LEU A 23 -18.68 39.95 -4.63
CA LEU A 23 -18.42 40.06 -6.06
C LEU A 23 -17.34 41.09 -6.37
N ARG A 24 -17.37 42.26 -5.71
CA ARG A 24 -16.35 43.31 -5.85
C ARG A 24 -14.96 42.84 -5.39
N LEU A 25 -14.88 42.10 -4.29
CA LEU A 25 -13.62 41.49 -3.84
C LEU A 25 -13.11 40.42 -4.82
N LEU A 26 -14.02 39.70 -5.46
CA LEU A 26 -13.69 38.70 -6.47
C LEU A 26 -13.19 39.32 -7.79
N GLU A 27 -13.47 40.60 -8.07
CA GLU A 27 -12.97 41.30 -9.28
C GLU A 27 -11.45 41.37 -9.38
N ALA A 28 -10.72 41.21 -8.28
CA ALA A 28 -9.25 41.15 -8.30
C ALA A 28 -8.68 39.78 -8.74
N HIS A 29 -9.51 38.74 -8.81
CA HIS A 29 -9.07 37.35 -9.08
C HIS A 29 -9.31 36.91 -10.53
N ASP A 30 -8.83 35.74 -10.95
CA ASP A 30 -9.06 35.25 -12.32
C ASP A 30 -10.52 34.81 -12.56
N ALA A 31 -11.00 34.92 -13.80
CA ALA A 31 -12.41 34.66 -14.15
C ALA A 31 -12.89 33.24 -13.80
N ASN A 32 -12.02 32.23 -13.86
CA ASN A 32 -12.37 30.86 -13.50
C ASN A 32 -12.53 30.70 -11.99
N TYR A 33 -11.63 31.31 -11.21
CA TYR A 33 -11.70 31.35 -9.75
C TYR A 33 -12.93 32.11 -9.26
N ARG A 34 -13.28 33.25 -9.88
CA ARG A 34 -14.52 33.98 -9.57
C ARG A 34 -15.74 33.09 -9.75
N ARG A 35 -15.84 32.43 -10.93
CA ARG A 35 -16.97 31.54 -11.26
C ARG A 35 -17.09 30.36 -10.29
N LEU A 36 -15.96 29.72 -9.95
CA LEU A 36 -15.95 28.58 -9.04
C LEU A 36 -16.34 29.00 -7.61
N THR A 37 -15.85 30.15 -7.15
CA THR A 37 -16.11 30.68 -5.81
C THR A 37 -17.57 31.10 -5.65
N VAL A 38 -18.14 31.78 -6.64
CA VAL A 38 -19.57 32.17 -6.66
C VAL A 38 -20.47 30.93 -6.69
N ARG A 39 -20.17 29.91 -7.51
CA ARG A 39 -20.91 28.62 -7.49
C ARG A 39 -20.81 27.92 -6.13
N GLY A 40 -19.63 27.95 -5.50
CA GLY A 40 -19.41 27.40 -4.17
C GLY A 40 -20.23 28.12 -3.09
N LEU A 41 -20.28 29.46 -3.13
CA LEU A 41 -21.09 30.28 -2.22
C LEU A 41 -22.58 30.04 -2.42
N LEU A 42 -23.05 29.96 -3.66
CA LEU A 42 -24.44 29.67 -4.01
C LEU A 42 -24.88 28.27 -3.53
N GLY A 43 -24.01 27.26 -3.65
CA GLY A 43 -24.25 25.93 -3.08
C GLY A 43 -24.22 25.87 -1.55
N ARG A 44 -23.52 26.79 -0.88
CA ARG A 44 -23.59 26.98 0.58
C ARG A 44 -24.87 27.70 0.99
N ALA A 45 -25.25 28.77 0.28
CA ALA A 45 -26.48 29.52 0.49
C ALA A 45 -27.73 28.62 0.40
N LYS A 46 -27.82 27.77 -0.63
CA LYS A 46 -28.91 26.78 -0.78
C LYS A 46 -29.01 25.81 0.41
N ARG A 47 -27.87 25.38 0.97
CA ARG A 47 -27.85 24.54 2.18
C ARG A 47 -28.28 25.30 3.43
N VAL A 48 -27.78 26.53 3.63
CA VAL A 48 -28.16 27.35 4.79
C VAL A 48 -29.63 27.74 4.74
N LEU A 49 -30.17 28.04 3.55
CA LEU A 49 -31.59 28.31 3.31
C LEU A 49 -32.46 27.13 3.79
N SER A 50 -32.06 25.88 3.46
CA SER A 50 -32.80 24.68 3.89
C SER A 50 -32.81 24.43 5.40
N MET A 51 -31.92 25.08 6.16
CA MET A 51 -31.77 24.92 7.60
C MET A 51 -32.29 26.13 8.41
N THR A 52 -32.54 27.25 7.74
CA THR A 52 -32.93 28.51 8.40
C THR A 52 -34.44 28.56 8.55
N LYS A 53 -34.92 28.90 9.76
CA LYS A 53 -36.35 29.02 10.09
C LYS A 53 -36.84 30.46 10.27
N ALA A 54 -35.93 31.41 10.39
CA ALA A 54 -36.27 32.83 10.57
C ALA A 54 -36.56 33.48 9.21
N GLU A 55 -37.75 34.05 9.07
CA GLU A 55 -38.26 34.59 7.79
C GLU A 55 -37.40 35.73 7.24
N ASP A 56 -36.96 36.66 8.08
CA ASP A 56 -36.08 37.77 7.66
C ASP A 56 -34.74 37.29 7.11
N LYS A 57 -34.18 36.23 7.71
CA LYS A 57 -32.91 35.63 7.26
C LYS A 57 -33.09 34.85 5.96
N ILE A 58 -34.24 34.22 5.77
CA ILE A 58 -34.60 33.55 4.52
C ILE A 58 -34.67 34.58 3.39
N LYS A 59 -35.31 35.74 3.63
CA LYS A 59 -35.40 36.84 2.65
C LYS A 59 -34.01 37.35 2.28
N ASN A 60 -33.17 37.67 3.26
CA ASN A 60 -31.81 38.15 3.02
C ASN A 60 -30.92 37.16 2.25
N ILE A 61 -31.06 35.86 2.52
CA ILE A 61 -30.31 34.81 1.80
C ILE A 61 -30.82 34.65 0.37
N LYS A 62 -32.13 34.74 0.14
CA LYS A 62 -32.71 34.68 -1.22
C LYS A 62 -32.24 35.88 -2.05
N GLU A 63 -32.28 37.08 -1.51
CA GLU A 63 -31.77 38.29 -2.18
C GLU A 63 -30.26 38.19 -2.49
N ALA A 64 -29.47 37.62 -1.57
CA ALA A 64 -28.05 37.34 -1.82
C ALA A 64 -27.83 36.28 -2.91
N MET A 65 -28.71 35.28 -3.02
CA MET A 65 -28.65 34.25 -4.06
C MET A 65 -28.98 34.81 -5.44
N GLU A 66 -30.00 35.68 -5.54
CA GLU A 66 -30.37 36.34 -6.79
C GLU A 66 -29.21 37.16 -7.37
N VAL A 67 -28.46 37.89 -6.54
CA VAL A 67 -27.27 38.63 -6.97
C VAL A 67 -26.22 37.71 -7.61
N PHE A 68 -25.96 36.53 -7.03
CA PHE A 68 -25.01 35.59 -7.60
C PHE A 68 -25.53 34.89 -8.86
N GLU A 69 -26.83 34.58 -8.93
CA GLU A 69 -27.45 33.96 -10.10
C GLU A 69 -27.49 34.92 -11.29
N GLN A 70 -27.82 36.20 -11.06
CA GLN A 70 -27.80 37.25 -12.08
C GLN A 70 -26.37 37.50 -12.60
N TRP A 71 -25.38 37.61 -11.70
CA TRP A 71 -23.99 37.79 -12.09
C TRP A 71 -23.43 36.61 -12.92
N LEU A 72 -23.80 35.36 -12.59
CA LEU A 72 -23.43 34.19 -13.40
C LEU A 72 -24.11 34.20 -14.77
N ALA A 73 -25.36 34.68 -14.85
CA ALA A 73 -26.09 34.80 -16.10
C ALA A 73 -25.47 35.87 -17.02
N ASP A 74 -25.09 37.02 -16.49
CA ASP A 74 -24.42 38.10 -17.25
C ASP A 74 -23.06 37.65 -17.81
N LEU A 75 -22.31 36.86 -17.04
CA LEU A 75 -21.07 36.24 -17.51
C LEU A 75 -21.27 35.18 -18.60
N ASP A 76 -22.34 34.39 -18.51
CA ASP A 76 -22.65 33.40 -19.54
C ASP A 76 -23.28 34.06 -20.81
N ALA A 77 -23.91 35.24 -20.68
CA ALA A 77 -24.44 36.04 -21.78
C ALA A 77 -23.34 36.78 -22.56
N SER A 78 -22.39 37.42 -21.87
CA SER A 78 -21.23 38.09 -22.49
C SER A 78 -20.34 37.15 -23.31
N LYS A 79 -20.40 35.84 -23.05
CA LYS A 79 -19.68 34.82 -23.83
C LYS A 79 -20.31 34.51 -25.20
N LYS A 80 -21.55 34.95 -25.46
CA LYS A 80 -22.25 34.70 -26.74
C LYS A 80 -22.04 35.80 -27.78
N THR A 81 -21.48 36.95 -27.41
CA THR A 81 -21.26 38.10 -28.32
C THR A 81 -19.87 38.15 -28.96
N ASP A 82 -18.90 37.34 -28.50
CA ASP A 82 -17.51 37.36 -28.99
C ASP A 82 -17.14 36.13 -29.86
N LYS A 83 -17.96 35.83 -30.88
CA LYS A 83 -17.53 34.93 -31.96
C LYS A 83 -17.57 35.67 -33.31
N PRO A 84 -16.42 35.87 -33.99
CA PRO A 84 -16.40 36.40 -35.33
C PRO A 84 -16.92 35.35 -36.32
N ASP A 85 -17.82 35.80 -37.19
CA ASP A 85 -18.41 35.03 -38.29
C ASP A 85 -17.34 34.42 -39.20
N LYS A 86 -17.48 33.12 -39.46
CA LYS A 86 -16.92 32.46 -40.65
C LYS A 86 -17.98 31.57 -41.28
N LYS A 87 -18.84 32.21 -42.07
CA LYS A 87 -19.44 31.73 -43.34
C LYS A 87 -18.35 31.14 -44.25
N ASP A 88 -18.52 30.21 -45.18
CA ASP A 88 -19.60 29.55 -45.93
C ASP A 88 -19.02 28.17 -46.36
N GLY A 89 -19.72 27.14 -46.84
CA GLY A 89 -21.10 26.89 -47.27
C GLY A 89 -21.33 25.36 -47.29
N LYS A 90 -22.37 24.76 -47.87
CA LYS A 90 -23.48 25.16 -48.76
C LYS A 90 -24.46 23.95 -48.67
N LYS A 91 -25.72 24.16 -48.24
CA LYS A 91 -26.99 24.06 -49.04
C LYS A 91 -27.34 22.60 -49.42
N GLU A 92 -28.54 22.06 -49.19
CA GLU A 92 -29.90 22.49 -49.60
C GLU A 92 -30.96 21.87 -48.66
N GLU A 93 -31.89 22.66 -48.11
CA GLU A 93 -33.19 23.08 -48.68
C GLU A 93 -34.23 21.94 -48.84
N LYS A 94 -35.19 21.91 -47.91
CA LYS A 94 -36.61 21.86 -48.29
C LYS A 94 -37.40 22.76 -47.33
N LYS A 95 -38.07 23.72 -47.94
CA LYS A 95 -38.72 24.89 -47.36
C LYS A 95 -40.22 24.78 -47.66
N GLU A 96 -40.99 25.55 -46.89
CA GLU A 96 -42.33 26.07 -47.21
C GLU A 96 -43.54 25.21 -46.81
N GLN A 97 -44.61 25.73 -46.18
CA GLN A 97 -44.96 27.13 -45.84
C GLN A 97 -46.22 27.19 -44.94
N LYS A 98 -46.30 28.28 -44.13
CA LYS A 98 -47.47 29.13 -43.74
C LYS A 98 -48.67 28.49 -43.04
N SER A 99 -49.38 29.12 -42.10
CA SER A 99 -49.61 30.51 -41.63
C SER A 99 -50.38 30.39 -40.28
N GLY A 100 -50.48 31.31 -39.31
CA GLY A 100 -50.32 32.75 -39.19
C GLY A 100 -51.40 33.26 -38.19
N SER A 101 -51.08 34.33 -37.43
CA SER A 101 -51.91 35.06 -36.42
C SER A 101 -52.11 34.36 -35.06
N GLY A 102 -52.14 35.02 -33.91
CA GLY A 102 -52.14 36.44 -33.52
C GLY A 102 -52.32 36.52 -32.00
N GLU A 103 -51.90 37.63 -31.39
CA GLU A 103 -51.71 37.87 -29.96
C GLU A 103 -52.98 37.81 -29.06
N SER A 104 -52.76 37.56 -27.75
CA SER A 104 -53.20 38.43 -26.62
C SER A 104 -53.77 37.69 -25.39
N SER A 105 -53.09 37.94 -24.25
CA SER A 105 -53.62 38.21 -22.89
C SER A 105 -54.38 37.17 -22.03
N SER A 106 -53.92 37.11 -20.76
CA SER A 106 -54.69 37.13 -19.50
C SER A 106 -55.18 35.82 -18.83
N ALA A 107 -54.53 35.54 -17.68
CA ALA A 107 -55.05 35.20 -16.34
C ALA A 107 -55.97 33.98 -16.05
N SER A 108 -55.64 33.33 -14.91
CA SER A 108 -56.41 32.38 -14.08
C SER A 108 -56.67 30.99 -14.67
N ASP A 109 -56.85 29.87 -13.97
CA ASP A 109 -56.67 29.34 -12.61
C ASP A 109 -57.16 27.87 -12.72
N VAL A 110 -56.70 26.98 -11.84
CA VAL A 110 -57.27 25.63 -11.54
C VAL A 110 -57.03 24.43 -12.50
N GLU A 111 -56.55 23.34 -11.85
CA GLU A 111 -56.69 21.89 -12.13
C GLU A 111 -55.79 21.12 -13.14
N ILE A 112 -54.79 20.45 -12.54
CA ILE A 112 -54.51 18.99 -12.57
C ILE A 112 -55.06 18.22 -13.77
N GLU A 113 -54.15 17.74 -14.63
CA GLU A 113 -54.11 16.30 -14.97
C GLU A 113 -52.76 15.85 -15.54
N ASP A 114 -52.33 14.70 -15.06
CA ASP A 114 -51.14 13.95 -15.44
C ASP A 114 -51.10 13.59 -16.93
N LYS A 115 -50.02 13.96 -17.62
CA LYS A 115 -49.46 13.18 -18.74
C LYS A 115 -48.01 13.53 -19.03
N LYS A 116 -47.15 12.56 -18.69
CA LYS A 116 -45.98 12.11 -19.46
C LYS A 116 -44.84 13.13 -19.68
N SER A 117 -43.87 13.12 -18.77
CA SER A 117 -42.48 13.50 -19.08
C SER A 117 -41.58 12.26 -19.13
N GLU A 118 -41.66 11.54 -20.25
CA GLU A 118 -40.46 10.94 -20.83
C GLU A 118 -39.45 12.08 -21.07
N LYS A 119 -38.15 11.80 -20.86
CA LYS A 119 -37.00 12.70 -21.02
C LYS A 119 -36.60 13.48 -19.75
N SER A 120 -36.28 12.75 -18.68
CA SER A 120 -35.19 13.18 -17.80
C SER A 120 -33.87 12.61 -18.31
N GLU A 121 -32.92 13.50 -18.55
CA GLU A 121 -31.62 13.26 -19.12
C GLU A 121 -30.89 12.09 -18.45
N LYS A 122 -30.33 11.20 -19.27
CA LYS A 122 -29.37 10.16 -18.86
C LYS A 122 -28.20 10.83 -18.14
N LYS A 123 -28.30 10.96 -16.81
CA LYS A 123 -27.12 11.07 -15.96
C LYS A 123 -26.40 9.73 -16.06
N ASP A 124 -25.16 9.75 -16.51
CA ASP A 124 -24.29 8.58 -16.60
C ASP A 124 -24.31 7.80 -15.27
N LEU A 125 -25.10 6.72 -15.25
CA LEU A 125 -25.03 5.73 -14.20
C LEU A 125 -23.66 5.05 -14.32
N PRO A 126 -22.99 4.72 -13.21
CA PRO A 126 -21.79 3.91 -13.28
C PRO A 126 -22.12 2.63 -14.04
N ALA A 127 -21.35 2.33 -15.09
CA ALA A 127 -21.57 1.22 -16.04
C ALA A 127 -21.70 -0.17 -15.40
N GLU A 128 -21.46 -0.27 -14.09
CA GLU A 128 -21.53 -1.47 -13.25
C GLU A 128 -22.92 -1.75 -12.62
N THR A 129 -23.86 -0.81 -12.66
CA THR A 129 -25.19 -0.96 -12.02
C THR A 129 -26.29 -1.15 -13.05
N VAL A 130 -27.14 -2.16 -12.82
CA VAL A 130 -28.31 -2.43 -13.67
C VAL A 130 -29.30 -1.24 -13.61
N PRO A 131 -29.68 -0.67 -14.76
CA PRO A 131 -30.75 0.34 -14.82
C PRO A 131 -32.11 -0.30 -14.48
N GLY A 132 -32.96 0.41 -13.73
CA GLY A 132 -34.35 -0.05 -13.44
C GLY A 132 -34.64 -0.41 -11.98
N LEU A 133 -33.60 -0.68 -11.18
CA LEU A 133 -33.76 -1.13 -9.78
C LEU A 133 -34.43 -0.07 -8.88
N GLY A 134 -35.54 -0.44 -8.24
CA GLY A 134 -36.38 0.40 -7.39
C GLY A 134 -36.73 -0.20 -6.02
N PHE A 135 -37.24 0.62 -5.11
CA PHE A 135 -37.72 0.19 -3.77
C PHE A 135 -38.88 1.06 -3.26
N LYS A 136 -39.53 1.81 -4.15
CA LYS A 136 -40.49 2.87 -3.78
C LYS A 136 -41.79 2.30 -3.23
N ASP A 137 -42.21 1.17 -3.78
CA ASP A 137 -43.45 0.47 -3.44
C ASP A 137 -43.28 -1.04 -3.71
N ARG A 138 -44.33 -1.79 -3.38
CA ARG A 138 -44.41 -3.24 -3.57
C ARG A 138 -44.14 -3.64 -5.02
N ALA A 139 -44.80 -2.97 -5.98
CA ALA A 139 -44.68 -3.26 -7.41
C ALA A 139 -43.25 -3.03 -7.93
N ALA A 140 -42.59 -1.94 -7.51
CA ALA A 140 -41.20 -1.68 -7.86
C ALA A 140 -40.24 -2.69 -7.22
N ALA A 141 -40.52 -3.18 -6.01
CA ALA A 141 -39.71 -4.22 -5.37
C ALA A 141 -39.84 -5.56 -6.10
N GLU A 142 -41.05 -5.96 -6.48
CA GLU A 142 -41.30 -7.16 -7.29
C GLU A 142 -40.68 -7.02 -8.69
N GLY A 143 -40.82 -5.86 -9.33
CA GLY A 143 -40.15 -5.55 -10.60
C GLY A 143 -38.63 -5.62 -10.52
N THR A 144 -38.06 -5.13 -9.42
CA THR A 144 -36.61 -5.22 -9.16
C THR A 144 -36.16 -6.68 -9.01
N LEU A 145 -36.93 -7.51 -8.29
CA LEU A 145 -36.61 -8.93 -8.16
C LEU A 145 -36.68 -9.64 -9.52
N ARG A 146 -37.65 -9.30 -10.38
CA ARG A 146 -37.73 -9.80 -11.76
C ARG A 146 -36.51 -9.37 -12.61
N GLU A 147 -36.07 -8.12 -12.50
CA GLU A 147 -34.88 -7.64 -13.22
C GLU A 147 -33.56 -8.28 -12.72
N LEU A 148 -33.55 -8.77 -11.49
CA LEU A 148 -32.42 -9.47 -10.87
C LEU A 148 -32.44 -10.98 -11.13
N GLU A 149 -33.58 -11.54 -11.55
CA GLU A 149 -33.72 -12.96 -11.85
C GLU A 149 -32.77 -13.39 -12.98
N GLY A 150 -32.16 -14.57 -12.84
CA GLY A 150 -31.17 -15.08 -13.80
C GLY A 150 -29.76 -14.46 -13.71
N ARG A 151 -29.56 -13.38 -12.93
CA ARG A 151 -28.23 -12.80 -12.71
C ARG A 151 -27.42 -13.58 -11.67
N ASP A 152 -26.14 -13.23 -11.51
CA ASP A 152 -25.27 -13.88 -10.52
C ASP A 152 -25.85 -13.79 -9.09
N PRO A 153 -26.01 -14.90 -8.35
CA PRO A 153 -26.60 -14.91 -7.01
C PRO A 153 -25.94 -13.92 -6.04
N ASP A 154 -24.62 -13.78 -6.08
CA ASP A 154 -23.90 -12.82 -5.24
C ASP A 154 -24.22 -11.37 -5.59
N TYR A 155 -24.45 -11.07 -6.88
CA TYR A 155 -24.88 -9.74 -7.30
C TYR A 155 -26.30 -9.44 -6.87
N GLN A 156 -27.23 -10.38 -7.04
CA GLN A 156 -28.62 -10.23 -6.59
C GLN A 156 -28.66 -9.87 -5.10
N ARG A 157 -27.94 -10.64 -4.26
CA ARG A 157 -27.83 -10.37 -2.82
C ARG A 157 -27.26 -8.99 -2.52
N LEU A 158 -26.19 -8.58 -3.22
CA LEU A 158 -25.56 -7.27 -3.03
C LEU A 158 -26.48 -6.12 -3.43
N ALA A 159 -27.17 -6.25 -4.58
CA ALA A 159 -28.12 -5.27 -5.08
C ALA A 159 -29.28 -5.08 -4.10
N VAL A 160 -29.88 -6.18 -3.62
CA VAL A 160 -30.99 -6.15 -2.66
C VAL A 160 -30.55 -5.57 -1.32
N LYS A 161 -29.40 -5.97 -0.77
CA LYS A 161 -28.85 -5.35 0.46
C LYS A 161 -28.60 -3.84 0.29
N GLY A 162 -28.12 -3.44 -0.88
CA GLY A 162 -27.94 -2.02 -1.23
C GLY A 162 -29.25 -1.24 -1.28
N LEU A 163 -30.31 -1.84 -1.83
CA LEU A 163 -31.66 -1.27 -1.89
C LEU A 163 -32.26 -1.14 -0.48
N ILE A 164 -32.19 -2.17 0.37
CA ILE A 164 -32.62 -2.10 1.77
C ILE A 164 -31.87 -0.99 2.51
N GLY A 165 -30.55 -0.87 2.31
CA GLY A 165 -29.76 0.21 2.92
C GLY A 165 -30.18 1.61 2.44
N ARG A 166 -30.54 1.77 1.16
CA ARG A 166 -31.11 3.01 0.62
C ARG A 166 -32.51 3.29 1.19
N ALA A 167 -33.38 2.28 1.23
CA ALA A 167 -34.72 2.36 1.80
C ALA A 167 -34.69 2.82 3.26
N LYS A 168 -33.84 2.23 4.10
CA LYS A 168 -33.64 2.63 5.50
C LYS A 168 -33.22 4.10 5.64
N ARG A 169 -32.37 4.62 4.74
CA ARG A 169 -32.00 6.05 4.73
C ARG A 169 -33.17 6.95 4.32
N VAL A 170 -33.93 6.56 3.29
CA VAL A 170 -35.11 7.32 2.82
C VAL A 170 -36.19 7.36 3.89
N LEU A 171 -36.41 6.26 4.61
CA LEU A 171 -37.33 6.20 5.75
C LEU A 171 -36.98 7.24 6.83
N THR A 172 -35.70 7.54 7.09
CA THR A 172 -35.33 8.56 8.10
C THR A 172 -35.64 9.99 7.68
N CYS A 173 -35.89 10.23 6.40
CA CYS A 173 -36.12 11.57 5.84
C CYS A 173 -37.56 11.78 5.34
N THR A 174 -38.34 10.71 5.23
CA THR A 174 -39.73 10.75 4.73
C THR A 174 -40.69 10.99 5.89
N ARG A 175 -41.65 11.90 5.72
CA ARG A 175 -42.70 12.20 6.71
C ARG A 175 -44.08 11.70 6.28
N ASP A 176 -44.25 11.37 5.00
CA ASP A 176 -45.52 10.89 4.44
C ASP A 176 -45.78 9.43 4.86
N GLU A 177 -46.87 9.18 5.58
CA GLU A 177 -47.21 7.86 6.13
C GLU A 177 -47.45 6.80 5.05
N THR A 178 -48.10 7.18 3.95
CA THR A 178 -48.36 6.30 2.80
C THR A 178 -47.06 5.81 2.14
N LYS A 179 -46.10 6.72 1.92
CA LYS A 179 -44.77 6.36 1.38
C LYS A 179 -43.97 5.52 2.36
N ILE A 180 -44.11 5.76 3.66
CA ILE A 180 -43.48 4.95 4.70
C ILE A 180 -44.03 3.51 4.66
N SER A 181 -45.35 3.32 4.50
CA SER A 181 -45.96 1.99 4.35
C SER A 181 -45.45 1.29 3.09
N ASN A 182 -45.51 1.96 1.94
CA ASN A 182 -45.06 1.39 0.66
C ASN A 182 -43.58 0.96 0.68
N ILE A 183 -42.70 1.77 1.31
CA ILE A 183 -41.28 1.42 1.46
C ILE A 183 -41.08 0.26 2.44
N LYS A 184 -41.87 0.18 3.52
CA LYS A 184 -41.80 -0.95 4.46
C LYS A 184 -42.25 -2.25 3.82
N GLU A 185 -43.31 -2.22 3.01
CA GLU A 185 -43.78 -3.38 2.24
C GLU A 185 -42.73 -3.83 1.21
N ALA A 186 -42.13 -2.87 0.48
CA ALA A 186 -41.01 -3.13 -0.43
C ALA A 186 -39.81 -3.78 0.31
N MET A 187 -39.49 -3.29 1.51
CA MET A 187 -38.42 -3.85 2.34
C MET A 187 -38.74 -5.28 2.81
N ALA A 188 -39.99 -5.57 3.19
CA ALA A 188 -40.39 -6.92 3.61
C ALA A 188 -40.21 -7.94 2.47
N ILE A 189 -40.52 -7.57 1.23
CA ILE A 189 -40.26 -8.41 0.04
C ILE A 189 -38.76 -8.70 -0.10
N PHE A 190 -37.91 -7.68 0.05
CA PHE A 190 -36.46 -7.84 -0.06
C PHE A 190 -35.86 -8.63 1.10
N GLU A 191 -36.37 -8.46 2.32
CA GLU A 191 -35.95 -9.24 3.49
C GLU A 191 -36.34 -10.72 3.33
N LYS A 192 -37.57 -10.99 2.87
CA LYS A 192 -37.99 -12.36 2.52
C LYS A 192 -37.09 -12.98 1.45
N PHE A 193 -36.77 -12.24 0.38
CA PHE A 193 -35.82 -12.71 -0.64
C PHE A 193 -34.43 -13.03 -0.04
N LEU A 194 -33.92 -12.22 0.89
CA LEU A 194 -32.63 -12.49 1.53
C LEU A 194 -32.68 -13.71 2.46
N ASP A 195 -33.81 -13.93 3.14
CA ASP A 195 -34.02 -15.12 3.97
C ASP A 195 -34.11 -16.38 3.10
N ASP A 196 -34.86 -16.33 1.99
CA ASP A 196 -34.92 -17.39 0.98
C ASP A 196 -33.54 -17.64 0.34
N PHE A 197 -32.76 -16.58 0.13
CA PHE A 197 -31.39 -16.67 -0.38
C PHE A 197 -30.46 -17.44 0.56
N GLU A 198 -30.59 -17.22 1.87
CA GLU A 198 -29.80 -17.94 2.88
C GLU A 198 -30.30 -19.39 3.06
N SER A 199 -31.62 -19.60 3.11
CA SER A 199 -32.25 -20.91 3.35
C SER A 199 -32.06 -21.89 2.20
N LEU A 200 -32.21 -21.43 0.95
CA LEU A 200 -31.99 -22.23 -0.26
C LEU A 200 -30.51 -22.32 -0.66
N HIS A 201 -29.61 -21.73 0.13
CA HIS A 201 -28.17 -21.72 -0.11
C HIS A 201 -27.78 -21.23 -1.53
N LEU A 202 -28.52 -20.27 -2.07
CA LEU A 202 -28.35 -19.71 -3.42
C LEU A 202 -26.92 -19.17 -3.68
N SER A 203 -26.21 -18.78 -2.62
CA SER A 203 -24.77 -18.44 -2.71
C SER A 203 -23.87 -19.54 -3.30
N ARG A 204 -24.20 -20.83 -3.10
CA ARG A 204 -23.42 -21.96 -3.63
C ARG A 204 -23.61 -22.15 -5.14
N GLN A 205 -24.66 -21.56 -5.71
CA GLN A 205 -24.97 -21.62 -7.13
C GLN A 205 -24.24 -20.53 -7.93
N ASN A 206 -23.39 -19.73 -7.29
CA ASN A 206 -22.67 -18.65 -7.96
C ASN A 206 -21.64 -19.19 -8.98
N ASN A 207 -21.72 -18.71 -10.21
CA ASN A 207 -20.86 -19.15 -11.32
C ASN A 207 -19.72 -18.15 -11.56
N ALA A 208 -18.62 -18.30 -10.82
CA ALA A 208 -17.45 -17.43 -10.92
C ALA A 208 -16.91 -17.34 -12.36
N TYR A 209 -16.45 -16.15 -12.76
CA TYR A 209 -15.90 -15.90 -14.08
C TYR A 209 -14.42 -16.29 -14.15
N LEU A 210 -14.04 -16.91 -15.25
CA LEU A 210 -12.64 -17.13 -15.62
C LEU A 210 -12.05 -15.92 -16.32
N ALA A 211 -10.74 -15.71 -16.19
CA ALA A 211 -10.06 -14.61 -16.86
C ALA A 211 -10.08 -14.79 -18.39
N LEU A 212 -10.19 -13.67 -19.12
CA LEU A 212 -10.36 -13.65 -20.58
C LEU A 212 -9.29 -14.47 -21.33
N GLY A 213 -8.03 -14.46 -20.87
CA GLY A 213 -6.97 -15.23 -21.52
C GLY A 213 -7.21 -16.74 -21.46
N HIS A 214 -7.84 -17.26 -20.40
CA HIS A 214 -8.20 -18.68 -20.31
C HIS A 214 -9.35 -19.03 -21.26
N VAL A 215 -10.32 -18.13 -21.40
CA VAL A 215 -11.46 -18.30 -22.33
C VAL A 215 -10.98 -18.29 -23.78
N ARG A 216 -10.03 -17.42 -24.12
CA ARG A 216 -9.41 -17.38 -25.46
C ARG A 216 -8.61 -18.63 -25.78
N THR A 217 -7.82 -19.12 -24.82
CA THR A 217 -7.09 -20.39 -24.98
C THR A 217 -8.06 -21.57 -25.16
N ALA A 218 -9.17 -21.60 -24.41
CA ALA A 218 -10.23 -22.60 -24.58
C ALA A 218 -10.91 -22.49 -25.96
N ALA A 219 -11.20 -21.27 -26.44
CA ALA A 219 -11.77 -21.05 -27.77
C ALA A 219 -10.86 -21.53 -28.90
N ARG A 220 -9.54 -21.26 -28.82
CA ARG A 220 -8.54 -21.77 -29.77
C ARG A 220 -8.51 -23.30 -29.81
N ARG A 221 -8.63 -23.94 -28.64
CA ARG A 221 -8.61 -25.40 -28.52
C ARG A 221 -9.92 -26.06 -28.96
N ALA A 222 -11.05 -25.36 -28.83
CA ALA A 222 -12.35 -25.83 -29.29
C ALA A 222 -12.51 -25.73 -30.82
N GLY A 223 -11.79 -24.82 -31.48
CA GLY A 223 -11.77 -24.69 -32.95
C GLY A 223 -13.18 -24.46 -33.51
N ASP A 224 -13.62 -25.36 -34.40
CA ASP A 224 -14.93 -25.29 -35.06
C ASP A 224 -16.11 -25.74 -34.18
N ASN A 225 -15.85 -26.34 -33.02
CA ASN A 225 -16.89 -26.81 -32.09
C ASN A 225 -17.51 -25.67 -31.24
N VAL A 226 -17.16 -24.40 -31.51
CA VAL A 226 -17.70 -23.23 -30.81
C VAL A 226 -19.00 -22.78 -31.48
N THR A 227 -20.10 -22.75 -30.73
CA THR A 227 -21.41 -22.33 -31.26
C THR A 227 -21.42 -20.83 -31.61
N PRO A 228 -22.27 -20.38 -32.56
CA PRO A 228 -22.38 -18.97 -32.90
C PRO A 228 -22.68 -18.10 -31.67
N LEU A 229 -23.52 -18.58 -30.75
CA LEU A 229 -23.86 -17.89 -29.52
C LEU A 229 -22.66 -17.75 -28.57
N GLN A 230 -21.82 -18.79 -28.44
CA GLN A 230 -20.57 -18.73 -27.68
C GLN A 230 -19.57 -17.75 -28.31
N LYS A 231 -19.49 -17.67 -29.65
CA LYS A 231 -18.65 -16.70 -30.35
C LYS A 231 -19.10 -15.26 -30.04
N SER A 232 -20.40 -14.99 -30.09
CA SER A 232 -20.97 -13.69 -29.72
C SER A 232 -20.73 -13.34 -28.25
N PHE A 233 -20.87 -14.30 -27.33
CA PHE A 233 -20.53 -14.09 -25.92
C PHE A 233 -19.05 -13.75 -25.72
N ILE A 234 -18.13 -14.49 -26.35
CA ILE A 234 -16.68 -14.26 -26.24
C ILE A 234 -16.30 -12.90 -26.83
N ALA A 235 -16.97 -12.46 -27.91
CA ALA A 235 -16.80 -11.14 -28.47
C ALA A 235 -17.28 -10.05 -27.50
N ALA A 236 -18.46 -10.21 -26.91
CA ALA A 236 -18.99 -9.30 -25.90
C ALA A 236 -18.10 -9.24 -24.65
N TYR A 237 -17.62 -10.40 -24.16
CA TYR A 237 -16.72 -10.48 -23.01
C TYR A 237 -15.33 -9.88 -23.30
N SER A 238 -14.85 -10.02 -24.54
CA SER A 238 -13.65 -9.36 -25.01
C SER A 238 -13.81 -7.83 -25.11
N SER A 239 -14.99 -7.34 -25.52
CA SER A 239 -15.26 -5.89 -25.62
C SER A 239 -15.18 -5.15 -24.28
N VAL A 240 -15.44 -5.86 -23.18
CA VAL A 240 -15.31 -5.35 -21.82
C VAL A 240 -13.99 -5.78 -21.15
N SER A 241 -13.02 -6.26 -21.92
CA SER A 241 -11.69 -6.68 -21.44
C SER A 241 -11.72 -7.72 -20.31
N GLY A 242 -12.74 -8.59 -20.28
CA GLY A 242 -12.91 -9.57 -19.22
C GLY A 242 -13.52 -9.03 -17.91
N GLU A 243 -13.88 -7.74 -17.85
CA GLU A 243 -14.56 -7.16 -16.68
C GLU A 243 -16.04 -7.59 -16.63
N TYR A 244 -16.29 -8.73 -16.01
CA TYR A 244 -17.63 -9.35 -15.95
C TYR A 244 -18.73 -8.44 -15.37
N LYS A 245 -18.39 -7.47 -14.52
CA LYS A 245 -19.35 -6.50 -13.98
C LYS A 245 -19.98 -5.63 -15.07
N ARG A 246 -19.23 -5.32 -16.14
CA ARG A 246 -19.70 -4.51 -17.26
C ARG A 246 -20.64 -5.29 -18.18
N LEU A 247 -20.58 -6.63 -18.19
CA LEU A 247 -21.53 -7.45 -18.95
C LEU A 247 -22.99 -7.21 -18.55
N ARG A 248 -23.22 -6.72 -17.32
CA ARG A 248 -24.57 -6.40 -16.81
C ARG A 248 -25.26 -5.26 -17.54
N SER A 249 -24.52 -4.49 -18.35
CA SER A 249 -25.07 -3.41 -19.18
C SER A 249 -24.93 -3.67 -20.68
N VAL A 250 -24.29 -4.78 -21.08
CA VAL A 250 -24.16 -5.17 -22.49
C VAL A 250 -25.32 -6.09 -22.85
N ARG A 251 -26.17 -5.64 -23.79
CA ARG A 251 -27.29 -6.42 -24.32
C ARG A 251 -26.81 -7.56 -25.21
N ALA A 252 -27.53 -8.67 -25.18
CA ALA A 252 -27.34 -9.77 -26.10
C ALA A 252 -27.90 -9.44 -27.49
N ASP A 253 -27.30 -9.99 -28.53
CA ASP A 253 -27.71 -9.72 -29.91
C ASP A 253 -29.12 -10.30 -30.14
N GLY A 254 -30.11 -9.43 -30.40
CA GLY A 254 -31.48 -9.83 -30.73
C GLY A 254 -32.41 -10.11 -29.53
N GLU A 255 -31.94 -9.96 -28.29
CA GLU A 255 -32.78 -10.09 -27.08
C GLU A 255 -32.70 -8.83 -26.20
N ASP A 256 -33.77 -8.53 -25.45
CA ASP A 256 -33.78 -7.46 -24.43
C ASP A 256 -33.02 -7.85 -23.14
N THR A 257 -32.33 -8.99 -23.14
CA THR A 257 -31.56 -9.52 -22.02
C THR A 257 -30.09 -9.13 -22.10
N THR A 258 -29.37 -9.21 -20.98
CA THR A 258 -27.94 -8.91 -20.90
C THR A 258 -27.10 -10.18 -20.91
N TRP A 259 -25.85 -10.09 -21.38
CA TRP A 259 -24.98 -11.27 -21.56
C TRP A 259 -24.71 -12.06 -20.28
N ASP A 260 -24.77 -11.43 -19.10
CA ASP A 260 -24.67 -12.13 -17.81
C ASP A 260 -25.85 -13.08 -17.54
N ILE A 261 -27.06 -12.72 -17.98
CA ILE A 261 -28.27 -13.54 -17.86
C ILE A 261 -28.22 -14.69 -18.86
N VAL A 262 -27.92 -14.39 -20.14
CA VAL A 262 -27.81 -15.41 -21.20
C VAL A 262 -26.77 -16.47 -20.83
N ARG A 263 -25.60 -16.05 -20.37
CA ARG A 263 -24.56 -16.95 -19.87
C ARG A 263 -25.07 -17.87 -18.78
N ASN A 264 -25.72 -17.33 -17.74
CA ASN A 264 -26.17 -18.13 -16.60
C ASN A 264 -27.30 -19.10 -16.96
N ARG A 265 -28.18 -18.72 -17.89
CA ARG A 265 -29.21 -19.60 -18.46
C ARG A 265 -28.57 -20.80 -19.17
N GLU A 266 -27.62 -20.55 -20.06
CA GLU A 266 -26.92 -21.61 -20.80
C GLU A 266 -26.08 -22.49 -19.86
N LEU A 267 -25.36 -21.91 -18.91
CA LEU A 267 -24.60 -22.65 -17.91
C LEU A 267 -25.48 -23.54 -17.03
N LYS A 268 -26.71 -23.12 -16.72
CA LYS A 268 -27.65 -23.96 -15.98
C LYS A 268 -27.95 -25.25 -16.75
N THR A 269 -28.23 -25.14 -18.05
CA THR A 269 -28.49 -26.33 -18.90
C THR A 269 -27.27 -27.23 -19.02
N LEU A 270 -26.06 -26.66 -19.14
CA LEU A 270 -24.82 -27.43 -19.25
C LEU A 270 -24.46 -28.14 -17.94
N LYS A 271 -24.70 -27.50 -16.79
CA LYS A 271 -24.46 -28.11 -15.47
C LYS A 271 -25.43 -29.26 -15.18
N GLU A 272 -26.66 -29.17 -15.66
CA GLU A 272 -27.63 -30.26 -15.56
C GLU A 272 -27.26 -31.43 -16.50
N LYS A 273 -26.81 -31.14 -17.72
CA LYS A 273 -26.37 -32.15 -18.70
C LYS A 273 -25.09 -32.90 -18.29
N HIS A 274 -24.14 -32.21 -17.68
CA HIS A 274 -22.83 -32.77 -17.32
C HIS A 274 -22.62 -32.93 -15.81
N ALA A 275 -23.70 -33.11 -15.05
CA ALA A 275 -23.65 -33.19 -13.58
C ALA A 275 -22.77 -34.34 -13.06
N GLU A 276 -22.72 -35.46 -13.79
CA GLU A 276 -21.98 -36.67 -13.40
C GLU A 276 -20.71 -36.90 -14.24
N ALA A 277 -20.41 -35.99 -15.16
CA ALA A 277 -19.32 -36.19 -16.10
C ALA A 277 -17.96 -35.83 -15.50
N LYS A 278 -16.94 -36.63 -15.81
CA LYS A 278 -15.54 -36.31 -15.44
C LYS A 278 -15.06 -35.13 -16.28
N LEU A 279 -14.83 -33.99 -15.62
CA LEU A 279 -14.45 -32.73 -16.29
C LEU A 279 -12.98 -32.65 -16.70
N PHE A 280 -12.16 -33.59 -16.25
CA PHE A 280 -10.76 -33.72 -16.60
C PHE A 280 -10.42 -35.18 -16.89
N ASN A 281 -9.59 -35.40 -17.90
CA ASN A 281 -9.02 -36.71 -18.21
C ASN A 281 -7.86 -37.05 -17.26
N ASP A 282 -7.37 -38.30 -17.30
CA ASP A 282 -6.24 -38.78 -16.49
C ASP A 282 -4.91 -38.04 -16.74
N LYS A 283 -4.85 -37.24 -17.81
CA LYS A 283 -3.74 -36.33 -18.15
C LYS A 283 -3.96 -34.88 -17.69
N ASP A 284 -4.92 -34.64 -16.80
CA ASP A 284 -5.35 -33.32 -16.32
C ASP A 284 -5.86 -32.34 -17.41
N GLU A 285 -6.22 -32.85 -18.59
CA GLU A 285 -6.75 -32.04 -19.69
C GLU A 285 -8.27 -31.87 -19.56
N PRO A 286 -8.84 -30.66 -19.83
CA PRO A 286 -10.28 -30.46 -19.88
C PRO A 286 -10.94 -31.36 -20.93
N THR A 287 -12.01 -32.05 -20.55
CA THR A 287 -12.83 -32.84 -21.49
C THR A 287 -13.60 -31.93 -22.45
N ALA A 288 -14.15 -32.50 -23.53
CA ALA A 288 -14.98 -31.75 -24.48
C ALA A 288 -16.16 -31.03 -23.80
N GLU A 289 -16.75 -31.67 -22.79
CA GLU A 289 -17.85 -31.13 -21.99
C GLU A 289 -17.38 -29.99 -21.08
N HIS A 290 -16.19 -30.11 -20.49
CA HIS A 290 -15.60 -29.01 -19.73
C HIS A 290 -15.22 -27.84 -20.64
N LEU A 291 -14.71 -28.11 -21.85
CA LEU A 291 -14.44 -27.08 -22.85
C LEU A 291 -15.69 -26.26 -23.17
N GLN A 292 -16.88 -26.88 -23.26
CA GLN A 292 -18.14 -26.14 -23.46
C GLN A 292 -18.45 -25.17 -22.30
N MET A 293 -18.17 -25.56 -21.06
CA MET A 293 -18.32 -24.65 -19.90
C MET A 293 -17.26 -23.55 -19.87
N LEU A 294 -16.02 -23.85 -20.29
CA LEU A 294 -14.92 -22.89 -20.37
C LEU A 294 -15.19 -21.77 -21.38
N LEU A 295 -15.86 -22.08 -22.50
CA LEU A 295 -16.29 -21.09 -23.50
C LEU A 295 -17.26 -20.06 -22.93
N TRP A 296 -18.04 -20.44 -21.90
CA TRP A 296 -18.89 -19.55 -21.12
C TRP A 296 -18.16 -18.91 -19.93
N ALA A 297 -16.83 -18.91 -19.93
CA ALA A 297 -16.00 -18.37 -18.86
C ALA A 297 -16.32 -18.98 -17.47
N TYR A 298 -16.64 -20.28 -17.41
CA TYR A 298 -16.95 -20.98 -16.15
C TYR A 298 -16.19 -22.30 -16.04
N SER A 299 -15.79 -22.63 -14.81
CA SER A 299 -15.27 -23.95 -14.45
C SER A 299 -15.57 -24.20 -12.98
N PRO A 300 -16.08 -25.39 -12.59
CA PRO A 300 -16.19 -25.80 -11.20
C PRO A 300 -14.84 -25.84 -10.46
N GLU A 301 -13.75 -26.11 -11.18
CA GLU A 301 -12.39 -26.24 -10.62
C GLU A 301 -11.39 -25.24 -11.24
N PRO A 302 -11.58 -23.93 -11.01
CA PRO A 302 -10.80 -22.88 -11.69
C PRO A 302 -9.30 -22.95 -11.38
N ALA A 303 -8.92 -23.51 -10.24
CA ALA A 303 -7.52 -23.68 -9.85
C ALA A 303 -6.78 -24.71 -10.73
N ARG A 304 -7.46 -25.77 -11.20
CA ARG A 304 -6.88 -26.77 -12.11
C ARG A 304 -6.77 -26.22 -13.53
N VAL A 305 -7.79 -25.50 -13.98
CA VAL A 305 -7.78 -24.80 -15.28
C VAL A 305 -6.61 -23.82 -15.38
N LYS A 306 -6.32 -23.06 -14.32
CA LYS A 306 -5.16 -22.12 -14.28
C LYS A 306 -3.80 -22.80 -14.38
N LYS A 307 -3.68 -24.07 -13.96
CA LYS A 307 -2.42 -24.83 -14.06
C LYS A 307 -2.19 -25.37 -15.46
N TYR A 308 -3.28 -25.72 -16.16
CA TYR A 308 -3.22 -26.46 -17.40
C TYR A 308 -3.41 -25.58 -18.65
N LEU A 309 -4.21 -24.51 -18.57
CA LEU A 309 -4.37 -23.52 -19.64
C LEU A 309 -3.54 -22.26 -19.31
N PRO A 310 -2.33 -22.10 -19.88
CA PRO A 310 -1.58 -20.86 -19.72
C PRO A 310 -2.37 -19.69 -20.30
N GLU A 311 -2.39 -18.58 -19.57
CA GLU A 311 -3.08 -17.36 -19.97
C GLU A 311 -2.36 -16.75 -21.18
N THR A 312 -3.03 -16.71 -22.33
CA THR A 312 -2.51 -16.02 -23.51
C THR A 312 -2.50 -14.52 -23.24
N LYS A 313 -1.31 -13.92 -23.15
CA LYS A 313 -1.15 -12.46 -23.13
C LYS A 313 -1.46 -11.94 -24.52
N GLU A 314 -2.17 -10.81 -24.58
CA GLU A 314 -2.67 -10.14 -25.79
C GLU A 314 -1.77 -10.28 -27.02
N ASP A 315 -2.30 -10.88 -28.10
CA ASP A 315 -1.80 -10.61 -29.46
C ASP A 315 -2.17 -9.16 -29.79
N LYS A 316 -1.23 -8.25 -29.57
CA LYS A 316 -1.23 -6.93 -30.21
C LYS A 316 -0.69 -7.10 -31.63
N GLY A 317 -1.54 -7.57 -32.52
CA GLY A 317 -1.35 -7.46 -33.97
C GLY A 317 -1.98 -6.16 -34.47
N ASP A 318 -1.18 -5.41 -35.22
CA ASP A 318 -1.54 -4.36 -36.17
C ASP A 318 -2.07 -3.02 -35.63
N LYS A 319 -1.12 -2.17 -35.23
CA LYS A 319 -1.10 -0.73 -35.57
C LYS A 319 0.29 -0.16 -35.29
N GLU A 320 1.07 -0.04 -36.36
CA GLU A 320 2.22 0.86 -36.42
C GLU A 320 1.78 2.31 -36.19
N ASP A 321 2.71 3.10 -35.64
CA ASP A 321 2.71 4.56 -35.51
C ASP A 321 1.70 5.24 -34.56
N ARG A 322 2.07 5.33 -33.27
CA ARG A 322 2.27 6.64 -32.59
C ARG A 322 2.74 6.48 -31.14
N GLU A 323 3.91 7.04 -30.88
CA GLU A 323 4.46 7.25 -29.54
C GLU A 323 3.62 8.23 -28.68
N ASP A 324 3.78 8.04 -27.37
CA ASP A 324 3.63 9.03 -26.29
C ASP A 324 2.27 9.64 -25.97
N ARG A 325 1.61 9.09 -24.94
CA ARG A 325 1.48 9.74 -23.61
C ARG A 325 0.54 8.98 -22.64
N LYS A 326 0.98 8.97 -21.36
CA LYS A 326 0.24 8.80 -20.09
C LYS A 326 0.02 7.40 -19.50
N ARG A 327 0.97 7.07 -18.62
CA ARG A 327 0.79 6.31 -17.37
C ARG A 327 -0.24 6.98 -16.43
N ARG A 328 -1.12 6.21 -15.77
CA ARG A 328 -1.13 5.94 -14.30
C ARG A 328 -2.47 5.38 -13.77
N SER A 329 -2.32 4.54 -12.72
CA SER A 329 -3.28 4.04 -11.71
C SER A 329 -4.08 2.79 -12.09
N SER A 330 -4.26 1.77 -11.25
CA SER A 330 -3.71 1.43 -9.92
C SER A 330 -4.09 -0.02 -9.62
N ALA A 331 -3.11 -0.88 -9.33
CA ALA A 331 -3.34 -2.20 -8.77
C ALA A 331 -3.78 -2.06 -7.31
N ARG A 332 -4.95 -2.60 -6.97
CA ARG A 332 -5.38 -2.86 -5.59
C ARG A 332 -5.62 -4.36 -5.46
N GLU A 333 -4.82 -4.96 -4.59
CA GLU A 333 -4.89 -6.37 -4.21
C GLU A 333 -6.20 -6.68 -3.49
N ASP A 334 -6.69 -7.87 -3.80
CA ASP A 334 -7.94 -8.50 -3.38
C ASP A 334 -7.68 -9.24 -2.06
N ASP A 335 -8.30 -8.80 -0.96
CA ASP A 335 -8.17 -9.44 0.36
C ASP A 335 -9.52 -10.07 0.73
N SER A 336 -9.59 -11.38 0.59
CA SER A 336 -10.77 -12.21 0.92
C SER A 336 -10.75 -12.60 2.41
N PRO A 337 -11.75 -12.23 3.23
CA PRO A 337 -11.82 -12.69 4.60
C PRO A 337 -12.63 -13.98 4.71
N SER A 338 -11.95 -15.01 5.24
CA SER A 338 -12.49 -16.31 5.60
C SER A 338 -13.52 -16.26 6.74
N LYS A 339 -14.56 -17.07 6.55
CA LYS A 339 -15.69 -17.47 7.43
C LYS A 339 -15.49 -17.34 8.95
N ARG A 340 -16.50 -16.79 9.65
CA ARG A 340 -16.83 -17.16 11.04
C ARG A 340 -18.34 -17.34 11.21
N SER A 341 -18.69 -18.44 11.87
CA SER A 341 -20.03 -19.00 12.10
C SER A 341 -20.92 -18.16 13.04
N LYS A 342 -22.23 -18.30 12.84
CA LYS A 342 -23.35 -17.75 13.66
C LYS A 342 -23.29 -18.26 15.12
N LEU A 343 -23.58 -17.38 16.08
CA LEU A 343 -24.46 -17.69 17.22
C LEU A 343 -25.17 -16.40 17.74
N THR A 344 -26.49 -16.41 17.57
CA THR A 344 -27.60 -15.87 18.40
C THR A 344 -27.47 -14.55 19.19
N THR A 345 -28.32 -13.60 18.77
CA THR A 345 -29.16 -12.64 19.52
C THR A 345 -28.78 -12.25 20.95
N ASP A 346 -28.33 -11.00 21.14
CA ASP A 346 -29.03 -10.03 22.00
C ASP A 346 -28.50 -8.58 21.86
N MET A 347 -29.42 -7.64 22.07
CA MET A 347 -29.32 -6.20 21.83
C MET A 347 -28.22 -5.49 22.65
N ALA A 348 -27.25 -4.85 21.98
CA ALA A 348 -26.61 -3.55 22.29
C ALA A 348 -25.18 -3.45 21.70
N SER A 349 -25.07 -3.27 20.39
CA SER A 349 -23.79 -3.24 19.66
C SER A 349 -22.74 -2.36 20.33
N GLU A 350 -21.70 -3.03 20.86
CA GLU A 350 -20.41 -2.45 21.20
C GLU A 350 -19.69 -2.01 19.91
N PRO A 351 -18.83 -0.98 19.97
CA PRO A 351 -17.98 -0.63 18.84
C PRO A 351 -17.07 -1.83 18.53
N THR A 352 -17.23 -2.42 17.35
CA THR A 352 -16.44 -3.58 16.91
C THR A 352 -14.99 -3.18 16.70
N LEU A 353 -14.18 -3.38 17.74
CA LEU A 353 -12.74 -3.35 17.66
C LEU A 353 -12.22 -4.62 16.96
N PRO A 354 -11.04 -4.57 16.31
CA PRO A 354 -10.47 -5.74 15.63
C PRO A 354 -10.30 -6.95 16.57
N PRO A 355 -10.34 -8.20 16.08
CA PRO A 355 -10.26 -9.41 16.91
C PRO A 355 -8.96 -9.55 17.73
N LYS A 356 -7.99 -8.67 17.51
CA LYS A 356 -6.69 -8.60 18.20
C LYS A 356 -6.68 -7.63 19.39
N THR A 357 -7.82 -7.03 19.73
CA THR A 357 -7.99 -6.22 20.94
C THR A 357 -8.65 -7.01 22.06
N VAL A 358 -8.44 -6.52 23.28
CA VAL A 358 -9.03 -7.07 24.51
C VAL A 358 -10.56 -6.99 24.43
N PRO A 359 -11.31 -8.03 24.79
CA PRO A 359 -12.77 -7.98 24.88
C PRO A 359 -13.28 -6.97 25.92
N GLY A 360 -14.48 -6.43 25.72
CA GLY A 360 -15.17 -5.57 26.70
C GLY A 360 -14.71 -4.11 26.78
N LEU A 361 -13.98 -3.63 25.78
CA LEU A 361 -13.56 -2.23 25.67
C LEU A 361 -14.70 -1.37 25.09
N GLY A 362 -14.95 -0.17 25.65
CA GLY A 362 -16.01 0.70 25.17
C GLY A 362 -16.06 2.09 25.80
N PHE A 363 -16.91 2.96 25.23
CA PHE A 363 -17.03 4.38 25.59
C PHE A 363 -18.49 4.85 25.75
N LYS A 364 -19.42 3.94 26.02
CA LYS A 364 -20.87 4.24 26.07
C LYS A 364 -21.22 5.31 27.12
N ASN A 365 -20.49 5.37 28.24
CA ASN A 365 -20.60 6.36 29.32
C ASN A 365 -19.27 6.42 30.12
N ALA A 366 -19.18 7.33 31.10
CA ALA A 366 -18.00 7.46 31.96
C ALA A 366 -17.63 6.15 32.68
N ALA A 367 -18.60 5.38 33.16
CA ALA A 367 -18.36 4.09 33.81
C ALA A 367 -17.75 3.05 32.85
N ALA A 368 -18.21 3.01 31.59
CA ALA A 368 -17.65 2.15 30.55
C ALA A 368 -16.23 2.58 30.17
N ALA A 369 -15.96 3.89 30.10
CA ALA A 369 -14.61 4.40 29.89
C ALA A 369 -13.68 4.01 31.03
N GLN A 370 -14.12 4.08 32.29
CA GLN A 370 -13.34 3.61 33.44
C GLN A 370 -13.11 2.10 33.43
N ARG A 371 -14.08 1.28 33.01
CA ARG A 371 -13.88 -0.17 32.82
C ARG A 371 -12.82 -0.44 31.75
N THR A 372 -12.85 0.31 30.65
CA THR A 372 -11.85 0.24 29.59
C THR A 372 -10.46 0.58 30.11
N LEU A 373 -10.32 1.67 30.89
CA LEU A 373 -9.04 2.02 31.51
C LEU A 373 -8.55 0.96 32.50
N ARG A 374 -9.45 0.33 33.27
CA ARG A 374 -9.12 -0.81 34.13
C ARG A 374 -8.60 -1.99 33.32
N ALA A 375 -9.27 -2.36 32.22
CA ALA A 375 -8.85 -3.45 31.35
C ALA A 375 -7.51 -3.19 30.63
N LEU A 376 -7.17 -1.92 30.41
CA LEU A 376 -5.90 -1.49 29.80
C LEU A 376 -4.75 -1.34 30.81
N ARG A 377 -5.04 -1.28 32.11
CA ARG A 377 -4.03 -1.10 33.16
C ARG A 377 -3.02 -2.26 33.16
N GLY A 378 -1.74 -1.94 33.25
CA GLY A 378 -0.65 -2.94 33.25
C GLY A 378 -0.23 -3.45 31.85
N ARG A 379 -0.96 -3.09 30.79
CA ARG A 379 -0.60 -3.44 29.41
C ARG A 379 0.47 -2.51 28.87
N ASP A 380 1.01 -2.84 27.70
CA ASP A 380 2.04 -2.04 27.05
C ASP A 380 1.58 -0.58 26.80
N PRO A 381 2.40 0.44 27.17
CA PRO A 381 2.03 1.85 27.02
C PRO A 381 1.63 2.24 25.59
N PHE A 382 2.33 1.71 24.58
CA PHE A 382 2.01 2.00 23.18
C PHE A 382 0.66 1.42 22.79
N TYR A 383 0.35 0.19 23.23
CA TYR A 383 -0.96 -0.42 23.04
C TYR A 383 -2.09 0.37 23.71
N GLN A 384 -1.91 0.80 24.96
CA GLN A 384 -2.91 1.61 25.68
C GLN A 384 -3.24 2.88 24.88
N ARG A 385 -2.21 3.61 24.42
CA ARG A 385 -2.37 4.83 23.60
C ARG A 385 -3.08 4.54 22.28
N MET A 386 -2.70 3.48 21.59
CA MET A 386 -3.29 3.09 20.31
C MET A 386 -4.80 2.81 20.44
N VAL A 387 -5.18 2.01 21.45
CA VAL A 387 -6.59 1.66 21.71
C VAL A 387 -7.40 2.90 22.10
N LEU A 388 -6.89 3.72 23.02
CA LEU A 388 -7.59 4.91 23.47
C LEU A 388 -7.78 5.93 22.33
N SER A 389 -6.75 6.15 21.52
CA SER A 389 -6.84 7.03 20.35
C SER A 389 -7.90 6.56 19.35
N GLY A 390 -7.97 5.25 19.12
CA GLY A 390 -9.01 4.63 18.29
C GLY A 390 -10.41 4.82 18.88
N LEU A 391 -10.60 4.48 20.16
CA LEU A 391 -11.89 4.65 20.85
C LEU A 391 -12.35 6.10 20.89
N MET A 392 -11.44 7.05 21.12
CA MET A 392 -11.75 8.48 21.10
C MET A 392 -12.14 8.98 19.73
N SER A 393 -11.47 8.51 18.67
CA SER A 393 -11.83 8.86 17.29
C SER A 393 -13.23 8.36 16.95
N THR A 394 -13.55 7.12 17.30
CA THR A 394 -14.89 6.54 17.13
C THR A 394 -15.92 7.27 17.98
N ALA A 395 -15.60 7.60 19.24
CA ALA A 395 -16.48 8.37 20.12
C ALA A 395 -16.80 9.76 19.57
N LYS A 396 -15.80 10.48 19.05
CA LYS A 396 -15.97 11.77 18.37
C LYS A 396 -16.83 11.65 17.11
N GLN A 397 -16.67 10.57 16.34
CA GLN A 397 -17.52 10.29 15.18
C GLN A 397 -18.97 10.02 15.57
N VAL A 398 -19.21 9.18 16.59
CA VAL A 398 -20.55 8.89 17.11
C VAL A 398 -21.20 10.14 17.69
N LEU A 399 -20.41 11.02 18.34
CA LEU A 399 -20.89 12.29 18.87
C LEU A 399 -21.43 13.20 17.75
N ARG A 400 -20.75 13.28 16.60
CA ARG A 400 -21.22 14.05 15.43
C ARG A 400 -22.51 13.52 14.83
N GLN A 401 -22.76 12.22 14.93
CA GLN A 401 -23.93 11.56 14.34
C GLN A 401 -25.14 11.52 15.31
N THR A 402 -24.90 11.65 16.61
CA THR A 402 -25.93 11.49 17.63
C THR A 402 -26.75 12.77 17.80
N ARG A 403 -28.08 12.67 17.70
CA ARG A 403 -29.00 13.79 17.96
C ARG A 403 -29.52 13.86 19.41
N LYS A 404 -29.48 12.75 20.16
CA LYS A 404 -29.99 12.66 21.53
C LYS A 404 -29.01 13.28 22.54
N ASP A 405 -29.44 14.30 23.27
CA ASP A 405 -28.56 15.06 24.18
C ASP A 405 -28.06 14.24 25.36
N ARG A 406 -28.89 13.36 25.95
CA ARG A 406 -28.45 12.41 26.99
C ARG A 406 -27.30 11.51 26.52
N LYS A 407 -27.35 11.05 25.26
CA LYS A 407 -26.29 10.21 24.68
C LYS A 407 -25.03 11.04 24.37
N LYS A 408 -25.17 12.29 23.92
CA LYS A 408 -24.03 13.21 23.77
C LYS A 408 -23.33 13.46 25.10
N ALA A 409 -24.09 13.77 26.16
CA ALA A 409 -23.54 14.00 27.50
C ALA A 409 -22.76 12.77 28.02
N ASN A 410 -23.31 11.56 27.84
CA ASN A 410 -22.62 10.33 28.23
C ASN A 410 -21.31 10.10 27.48
N ILE A 411 -21.27 10.38 26.17
CA ILE A 411 -20.07 10.23 25.35
C ILE A 411 -19.04 11.31 25.70
N LEU A 412 -19.47 12.55 25.95
CA LEU A 412 -18.59 13.63 26.40
C LEU A 412 -17.96 13.31 27.76
N ALA A 413 -18.74 12.77 28.70
CA ALA A 413 -18.21 12.30 29.98
C ALA A 413 -17.20 11.15 29.82
N ALA A 414 -17.44 10.23 28.88
CA ALA A 414 -16.49 9.17 28.54
C ALA A 414 -15.18 9.73 27.93
N LEU A 415 -15.29 10.72 27.02
CA LEU A 415 -14.14 11.39 26.42
C LEU A 415 -13.30 12.11 27.47
N ALA A 416 -13.93 12.85 28.40
CA ALA A 416 -13.23 13.54 29.47
C ALA A 416 -12.40 12.58 30.36
N VAL A 417 -12.93 11.37 30.62
CA VAL A 417 -12.19 10.32 31.34
C VAL A 417 -10.94 9.87 30.56
N PHE A 418 -11.04 9.71 29.24
CA PHE A 418 -9.90 9.34 28.41
C PHE A 418 -8.89 10.49 28.23
N ASP A 419 -9.36 11.73 28.06
CA ASP A 419 -8.50 12.92 27.94
C ASP A 419 -7.67 13.09 29.23
N LYS A 420 -8.30 13.04 30.40
CA LYS A 420 -7.60 13.08 31.69
C LYS A 420 -6.55 11.98 31.82
N PHE A 421 -6.88 10.75 31.39
CA PHE A 421 -5.92 9.66 31.40
C PHE A 421 -4.75 9.90 30.45
N LEU A 422 -4.99 10.44 29.25
CA LEU A 422 -3.93 10.71 28.27
C LEU A 422 -3.03 11.87 28.70
N GLU A 423 -3.58 12.90 29.34
CA GLU A 423 -2.80 13.98 29.97
C GLU A 423 -1.88 13.43 31.08
N ASP A 424 -2.43 12.61 31.99
CA ASP A 424 -1.65 11.89 33.01
C ASP A 424 -0.62 10.93 32.38
N PHE A 425 -0.97 10.30 31.26
CA PHE A 425 -0.12 9.34 30.58
C PHE A 425 1.06 10.00 29.87
N HIS A 426 0.85 11.19 29.28
CA HIS A 426 1.92 11.98 28.65
C HIS A 426 2.80 12.69 29.69
N SER A 427 2.24 13.11 30.83
CA SER A 427 3.01 13.70 31.92
C SER A 427 3.89 12.67 32.65
N ARG A 428 3.45 11.42 32.72
CA ARG A 428 4.31 10.29 33.13
C ARG A 428 5.36 10.06 32.04
N ARG A 429 6.64 9.92 32.43
CA ARG A 429 7.73 9.38 31.58
C ARG A 429 7.48 7.93 31.08
N ALA A 430 6.24 7.43 31.10
CA ALA A 430 5.82 6.09 30.71
C ALA A 430 6.13 5.74 29.24
N ILE A 431 6.23 6.74 28.36
CA ILE A 431 6.63 6.53 26.95
C ILE A 431 8.06 5.94 26.85
N LYS A 432 8.93 6.18 27.84
CA LYS A 432 10.28 5.57 27.90
C LYS A 432 10.28 4.09 28.34
N GLN A 433 9.12 3.52 28.70
CA GLN A 433 9.00 2.12 29.15
C GLN A 433 8.44 1.18 28.06
N ASN A 434 8.56 1.52 26.79
CA ASN A 434 8.17 0.62 25.71
C ASN A 434 8.92 -0.73 25.86
N CYS A 435 8.18 -1.84 25.88
CA CYS A 435 8.72 -3.19 26.04
C CYS A 435 8.48 -4.01 24.75
N PRO A 436 9.10 -3.67 23.61
CA PRO A 436 8.91 -4.41 22.39
C PRO A 436 9.19 -5.90 22.60
N TYR A 437 8.37 -6.75 22.00
CA TYR A 437 8.54 -8.19 22.04
C TYR A 437 9.71 -8.61 21.15
N LEU A 438 10.52 -9.53 21.66
CA LEU A 438 11.53 -10.23 20.88
C LEU A 438 10.88 -11.34 20.02
N PRO A 439 11.49 -11.68 18.87
CA PRO A 439 11.09 -12.85 18.10
C PRO A 439 11.16 -14.13 18.94
N LEU A 440 10.26 -15.08 18.68
CA LEU A 440 10.21 -16.35 19.40
C LEU A 440 11.56 -17.10 19.36
N ASP A 441 12.25 -17.06 18.23
CA ASP A 441 13.57 -17.71 18.07
C ASP A 441 14.61 -17.17 19.06
N SER A 442 14.59 -15.87 19.36
CA SER A 442 15.50 -15.27 20.34
C SER A 442 15.20 -15.74 21.76
N VAL A 443 13.91 -15.96 22.06
CA VAL A 443 13.47 -16.46 23.37
C VAL A 443 13.86 -17.92 23.55
N ARG A 444 13.68 -18.76 22.53
CA ARG A 444 14.08 -20.18 22.56
C ARG A 444 15.58 -20.37 22.73
N ARG A 445 16.39 -19.55 22.04
CA ARG A 445 17.84 -19.59 22.24
C ARG A 445 18.25 -19.17 23.65
N ALA A 446 17.54 -18.23 24.25
CA ALA A 446 17.79 -17.86 25.65
C ALA A 446 17.30 -18.94 26.62
N GLU A 447 16.22 -19.65 26.31
CA GLU A 447 15.76 -20.82 27.05
C GLU A 447 16.80 -21.94 27.02
N GLU A 448 17.40 -22.22 25.87
CA GLU A 448 18.53 -23.16 25.73
C GLU A 448 19.75 -22.72 26.55
N LEU A 449 20.08 -21.42 26.57
CA LEU A 449 21.20 -20.89 27.36
C LEU A 449 20.95 -20.93 28.86
N ALA A 450 19.71 -20.70 29.30
CA ALA A 450 19.34 -20.71 30.71
C ALA A 450 19.27 -22.13 31.29
N GLY A 451 19.00 -23.14 30.46
CA GLY A 451 18.92 -24.53 30.90
C GLY A 451 17.94 -24.73 32.06
N ASP A 452 18.42 -25.26 33.18
CA ASP A 452 17.59 -25.53 34.36
C ASP A 452 17.25 -24.27 35.19
N ASN A 453 17.88 -23.12 34.90
CA ASN A 453 17.64 -21.86 35.62
C ASN A 453 16.33 -21.16 35.17
N VAL A 454 15.55 -21.77 34.27
CA VAL A 454 14.26 -21.22 33.84
C VAL A 454 13.17 -21.54 34.87
N THR A 455 12.57 -20.50 35.43
CA THR A 455 11.45 -20.64 36.37
C THR A 455 10.22 -21.27 35.71
N GLU A 456 9.39 -21.97 36.49
CA GLU A 456 8.12 -22.55 36.00
C GLU A 456 7.21 -21.50 35.35
N GLN A 457 7.19 -20.28 35.89
CA GLN A 457 6.42 -19.19 35.32
C GLN A 457 6.96 -18.69 33.97
N GLN A 458 8.29 -18.67 33.79
CA GLN A 458 8.92 -18.38 32.49
C GLN A 458 8.65 -19.50 31.48
N LYS A 459 8.75 -20.78 31.87
CA LYS A 459 8.39 -21.91 31.01
C LYS A 459 6.93 -21.81 30.55
N ALA A 460 6.01 -21.51 31.47
CA ALA A 460 4.60 -21.32 31.17
C ALA A 460 4.37 -20.12 30.22
N PHE A 461 5.10 -19.01 30.40
CA PHE A 461 5.07 -17.87 29.48
C PHE A 461 5.59 -18.25 28.08
N ILE A 462 6.72 -18.95 27.98
CA ILE A 462 7.34 -19.35 26.72
C ILE A 462 6.44 -20.34 25.98
N ALA A 463 5.81 -21.28 26.70
CA ALA A 463 4.80 -22.18 26.15
C ALA A 463 3.59 -21.41 25.60
N ALA A 464 3.06 -20.44 26.35
CA ALA A 464 1.97 -19.58 25.90
C ALA A 464 2.38 -18.73 24.68
N TYR A 465 3.59 -18.17 24.66
CA TYR A 465 4.10 -17.38 23.55
C TYR A 465 4.36 -18.23 22.29
N SER A 466 4.81 -19.47 22.48
CA SER A 466 4.95 -20.47 21.43
C SER A 466 3.60 -20.89 20.85
N SER A 467 2.57 -21.04 21.68
CA SER A 467 1.21 -21.41 21.24
C SER A 467 0.61 -20.41 20.26
N VAL A 468 0.95 -19.12 20.42
CA VAL A 468 0.56 -18.04 19.51
C VAL A 468 1.58 -17.77 18.40
N ARG A 469 2.56 -18.66 18.21
CA ARG A 469 3.63 -18.57 17.19
C ARG A 469 4.43 -17.26 17.24
N GLY A 470 4.64 -16.72 18.45
CA GLY A 470 5.33 -15.44 18.63
C GLY A 470 4.49 -14.20 18.24
N GLU A 471 3.21 -14.36 17.88
CA GLU A 471 2.32 -13.22 17.64
C GLU A 471 1.89 -12.58 18.97
N TYR A 472 2.70 -11.66 19.50
CA TYR A 472 2.47 -10.98 20.77
C TYR A 472 1.09 -10.30 20.90
N GLN A 473 0.47 -9.91 19.78
CA GLN A 473 -0.87 -9.33 19.77
C GLN A 473 -1.93 -10.32 20.27
N ARG A 474 -1.77 -11.61 19.98
CA ARG A 474 -2.68 -12.67 20.44
C ARG A 474 -2.47 -13.00 21.91
N LEU A 475 -1.23 -12.86 22.41
CA LEU A 475 -0.88 -13.11 23.81
C LEU A 475 -1.69 -12.24 24.79
N ARG A 476 -2.18 -11.08 24.34
CA ARG A 476 -3.05 -10.17 25.10
C ARG A 476 -4.38 -10.78 25.53
N ASN A 477 -4.80 -11.85 24.88
CA ASN A 477 -6.04 -12.57 25.13
C ASN A 477 -5.81 -13.96 25.74
N VAL A 478 -4.55 -14.37 25.95
CA VAL A 478 -4.21 -15.64 26.59
C VAL A 478 -4.09 -15.42 28.09
N ARG A 479 -4.92 -16.12 28.87
CA ARG A 479 -4.89 -16.06 30.34
C ARG A 479 -3.60 -16.67 30.87
N ALA A 480 -3.04 -16.06 31.90
CA ALA A 480 -1.94 -16.63 32.64
C ALA A 480 -2.41 -17.84 33.45
N GLN A 481 -1.53 -18.82 33.64
CA GLN A 481 -1.85 -19.95 34.50
C GLN A 481 -1.94 -19.44 35.95
N HIS A 482 -2.99 -19.86 36.68
CA HIS A 482 -3.23 -19.52 38.08
C HIS A 482 -3.45 -18.02 38.39
N GLU A 483 -3.74 -17.18 37.39
CA GLU A 483 -4.05 -15.77 37.60
C GLU A 483 -5.20 -15.29 36.69
N ASP A 484 -6.04 -14.38 37.18
CA ASP A 484 -7.10 -13.72 36.39
C ASP A 484 -6.58 -12.67 35.39
N SER A 485 -5.26 -12.59 35.23
CA SER A 485 -4.56 -11.69 34.30
C SER A 485 -4.19 -12.39 33.00
N THR A 486 -3.85 -11.60 31.97
CA THR A 486 -3.32 -12.12 30.70
C THR A 486 -1.80 -12.12 30.70
N TRP A 487 -1.17 -13.00 29.91
CA TRP A 487 0.29 -13.14 29.87
C TRP A 487 1.03 -11.84 29.47
N ASP A 488 0.40 -10.93 28.74
CA ASP A 488 0.97 -9.60 28.45
C ASP A 488 1.07 -8.70 29.70
N ILE A 489 0.12 -8.81 30.63
CA ILE A 489 0.13 -8.07 31.90
C ILE A 489 1.18 -8.68 32.83
N VAL A 490 1.19 -10.01 32.96
CA VAL A 490 2.15 -10.75 33.80
C VAL A 490 3.57 -10.42 33.35
N ARG A 491 3.87 -10.56 32.06
CA ARG A 491 5.17 -10.19 31.48
C ARG A 491 5.60 -8.76 31.87
N ASN A 492 4.72 -7.77 31.72
CA ASN A 492 5.06 -6.38 32.04
C ASN A 492 5.26 -6.15 33.53
N ARG A 493 4.55 -6.90 34.39
CA ARG A 493 4.76 -6.90 35.84
C ARG A 493 6.16 -7.42 36.18
N GLU A 494 6.55 -8.56 35.62
CA GLU A 494 7.86 -9.20 35.88
C GLU A 494 9.03 -8.43 35.27
N LEU A 495 8.85 -7.79 34.10
CA LEU A 495 9.89 -6.94 33.51
C LEU A 495 10.17 -5.67 34.31
N LYS A 496 9.23 -5.19 35.14
CA LYS A 496 9.38 -3.93 35.87
C LYS A 496 10.52 -3.96 36.91
N PRO A 497 10.64 -4.97 37.80
CA PRO A 497 11.80 -5.09 38.69
C PRO A 497 13.09 -5.37 37.92
N LEU A 498 13.07 -6.26 36.91
CA LEU A 498 14.26 -6.58 36.11
C LEU A 498 14.86 -5.36 35.42
N LYS A 499 14.02 -4.51 34.82
CA LYS A 499 14.46 -3.23 34.24
C LYS A 499 15.08 -2.28 35.26
N ARG A 500 14.70 -2.36 36.54
CA ARG A 500 15.30 -1.51 37.59
C ARG A 500 16.67 -2.04 38.02
N LYS A 501 16.83 -3.37 38.07
CA LYS A 501 18.12 -4.02 38.34
C LYS A 501 19.13 -3.71 37.21
N LEU A 502 18.75 -4.01 35.97
CA LEU A 502 19.60 -3.87 34.79
C LEU A 502 19.83 -2.41 34.33
N ALA A 503 19.15 -1.43 34.93
CA ALA A 503 19.42 -0.02 34.64
C ALA A 503 20.84 0.43 35.06
N ARG A 504 21.54 -0.41 35.84
CA ARG A 504 22.89 -0.15 36.37
C ARG A 504 23.91 -1.25 36.04
N ALA A 505 23.48 -2.33 35.40
CA ALA A 505 24.31 -3.49 35.12
C ALA A 505 24.49 -3.66 33.60
N ASP A 506 25.63 -4.22 33.23
CA ASP A 506 25.97 -4.46 31.83
C ASP A 506 25.15 -5.63 31.27
N LEU A 507 24.75 -5.50 30.00
CA LEU A 507 23.94 -6.51 29.30
C LEU A 507 24.78 -7.74 28.93
N PHE A 508 26.07 -7.51 28.72
CA PHE A 508 27.05 -8.52 28.38
C PHE A 508 28.17 -8.44 29.40
N ASP A 509 28.73 -9.58 29.78
CA ASP A 509 29.92 -9.62 30.63
C ASP A 509 31.17 -9.18 29.87
N GLU A 510 32.31 -9.17 30.56
CA GLU A 510 33.61 -8.80 29.98
C GLU A 510 34.00 -9.71 28.80
N ASP A 511 33.51 -10.95 28.80
CA ASP A 511 33.72 -11.94 27.75
C ASP A 511 32.76 -11.77 26.55
N GLY A 512 31.79 -10.87 26.64
CA GLY A 512 30.75 -10.66 25.63
C GLY A 512 29.68 -11.76 25.59
N GLU A 513 29.58 -12.59 26.62
CA GLU A 513 28.41 -13.44 26.86
C GLU A 513 27.26 -12.66 27.48
N LEU A 514 26.06 -13.20 27.37
CA LEU A 514 24.87 -12.61 27.99
C LEU A 514 24.95 -12.79 29.51
N THR A 515 24.81 -11.70 30.26
CA THR A 515 24.70 -11.80 31.72
C THR A 515 23.41 -12.53 32.11
N GLU A 516 23.41 -13.19 33.27
CA GLU A 516 22.22 -13.90 33.78
C GLU A 516 20.99 -12.99 33.82
N GLU A 517 21.15 -11.73 34.26
CA GLU A 517 20.08 -10.73 34.31
C GLU A 517 19.53 -10.38 32.91
N HIS A 518 20.40 -10.35 31.88
CA HIS A 518 19.94 -10.11 30.51
C HIS A 518 19.22 -11.35 29.96
N VAL A 519 19.70 -12.56 30.26
CA VAL A 519 19.01 -13.82 29.91
C VAL A 519 17.60 -13.85 30.53
N GLU A 520 17.45 -13.53 31.82
CA GLU A 520 16.14 -13.45 32.49
C GLU A 520 15.16 -12.50 31.77
N MET A 521 15.65 -11.36 31.28
CA MET A 521 14.81 -10.42 30.52
C MET A 521 14.44 -10.95 29.14
N ILE A 522 15.35 -11.68 28.48
CA ILE A 522 15.09 -12.30 27.17
C ILE A 522 14.08 -13.44 27.29
N LEU A 523 14.07 -14.20 28.39
CA LEU A 523 13.04 -15.21 28.68
C LEU A 523 11.64 -14.58 28.74
N TRP A 524 11.54 -13.33 29.20
CA TRP A 524 10.32 -12.52 29.11
C TRP A 524 10.14 -11.80 27.76
N ALA A 525 10.80 -12.28 26.71
CA ALA A 525 10.78 -11.73 25.35
C ALA A 525 11.12 -10.24 25.28
N TYR A 526 12.07 -9.74 26.07
CA TYR A 526 12.50 -8.34 26.04
C TYR A 526 14.01 -8.21 26.14
N SER A 527 14.57 -7.23 25.43
CA SER A 527 15.96 -6.79 25.61
C SER A 527 16.05 -5.28 25.40
N PRO A 528 16.83 -4.56 26.24
CA PRO A 528 17.11 -3.15 26.03
C PRO A 528 17.89 -2.88 24.73
N ASP A 529 18.85 -3.75 24.38
CA ASP A 529 19.62 -3.66 23.14
C ASP A 529 19.35 -4.86 22.21
N ARG A 530 18.29 -4.71 21.41
CA ARG A 530 17.91 -5.71 20.40
C ARG A 530 18.96 -5.89 19.31
N ARG A 531 19.79 -4.87 19.05
CA ARG A 531 20.78 -4.92 17.99
C ARG A 531 21.96 -5.78 18.43
N ALA A 532 22.53 -5.49 19.59
CA ALA A 532 23.59 -6.31 20.18
C ALA A 532 23.13 -7.75 20.36
N LEU A 533 21.91 -7.98 20.86
CA LEU A 533 21.35 -9.32 20.98
C LEU A 533 21.20 -10.04 19.63
N SER A 534 20.75 -9.33 18.59
CA SER A 534 20.63 -9.91 17.25
C SER A 534 21.98 -10.21 16.62
N GLU A 535 23.02 -9.43 16.93
CA GLU A 535 24.39 -9.68 16.48
C GLU A 535 24.96 -10.90 17.21
N TYR A 536 24.79 -10.98 18.54
CA TYR A 536 25.19 -12.10 19.38
C TYR A 536 24.61 -13.45 18.88
N PHE A 537 23.32 -13.52 18.58
CA PHE A 537 22.70 -14.76 18.06
C PHE A 537 23.03 -15.06 16.59
N ARG A 538 23.52 -14.08 15.82
CA ARG A 538 23.94 -14.32 14.42
C ARG A 538 25.36 -14.85 14.32
N THR A 539 26.23 -14.49 15.25
CA THR A 539 27.58 -15.04 15.33
C THR A 539 27.52 -16.47 15.88
N PRO A 540 27.99 -17.48 15.13
CA PRO A 540 28.14 -18.85 15.65
C PRO A 540 28.96 -18.87 16.93
N ARG A 541 28.56 -19.71 17.88
CA ARG A 541 29.22 -19.84 19.19
C ARG A 541 30.71 -20.12 19.05
N GLU A 542 31.08 -21.04 18.17
CA GLU A 542 32.47 -21.40 17.84
C GLU A 542 33.31 -20.20 17.37
N LEU A 543 32.71 -19.25 16.64
CA LEU A 543 33.41 -18.05 16.20
C LEU A 543 33.61 -17.02 17.31
N ARG A 544 32.76 -17.05 18.35
CA ARG A 544 32.94 -16.23 19.55
C ARG A 544 34.00 -16.85 20.45
N GLU A 545 33.94 -18.16 20.66
CA GLU A 545 34.96 -18.92 21.40
C GLU A 545 36.35 -18.77 20.76
N ARG A 546 36.48 -18.92 19.44
CA ARG A 546 37.75 -18.66 18.74
C ARG A 546 38.23 -17.21 18.86
N ARG A 547 37.34 -16.22 18.87
CA ARG A 547 37.73 -14.82 19.11
C ARG A 547 38.32 -14.64 20.50
N ARG A 548 37.74 -15.30 21.51
CA ARG A 548 38.27 -15.31 22.88
C ARG A 548 39.61 -16.00 22.99
N GLU A 549 39.78 -17.16 22.37
CA GLU A 549 41.07 -17.87 22.37
C GLU A 549 42.20 -16.95 21.88
N ILE A 550 41.95 -16.19 20.81
CA ILE A 550 42.93 -15.24 20.26
C ILE A 550 43.17 -14.05 21.19
N GLU A 551 42.11 -13.52 21.80
CA GLU A 551 42.22 -12.36 22.70
C GLU A 551 42.98 -12.74 23.97
N ASN A 552 42.71 -13.91 24.53
CA ASN A 552 43.45 -14.49 25.65
C ASN A 552 44.90 -14.81 25.27
N GLU A 553 45.14 -15.42 24.10
CA GLU A 553 46.50 -15.64 23.58
C GLU A 553 47.27 -14.32 23.38
N ALA A 554 46.60 -13.27 22.91
CA ALA A 554 47.21 -11.95 22.76
C ALA A 554 47.51 -11.28 24.11
N GLN A 555 46.69 -11.52 25.13
CA GLN A 555 46.89 -11.00 26.49
C GLN A 555 48.05 -11.70 27.20
N VAL A 556 48.19 -13.02 27.04
CA VAL A 556 49.32 -13.82 27.59
C VAL A 556 50.65 -13.42 26.94
N VAL A 557 50.66 -13.13 25.63
CA VAL A 557 51.87 -12.64 24.95
C VAL A 557 52.27 -11.22 25.39
N GLY A 558 51.34 -10.45 25.97
CA GLY A 558 51.60 -9.10 26.50
C GLY A 558 52.07 -9.05 27.96
N SER A 559 51.92 -10.13 28.74
CA SER A 559 52.31 -10.17 30.16
C SER A 559 53.71 -10.74 30.42
N ASP A 560 54.30 -11.45 29.46
CA ASP A 560 55.62 -12.09 29.61
C ASP A 560 56.82 -11.15 29.33
N THR A 561 56.61 -9.83 29.25
CA THR A 561 57.68 -8.86 28.97
C THR A 561 58.29 -8.15 30.17
N ASP A 562 57.83 -8.43 31.39
CA ASP A 562 58.38 -7.80 32.61
C ASP A 562 58.72 -8.83 33.71
N GLU A 563 59.66 -9.74 33.44
CA GLU A 563 60.50 -10.32 34.52
C GLU A 563 61.86 -10.83 33.98
N GLN A 564 62.88 -10.66 34.81
CA GLN A 564 64.30 -10.57 34.46
C GLN A 564 65.01 -11.89 34.12
N SER A 565 66.06 -11.73 33.31
CA SER A 565 67.39 -12.38 33.32
C SER A 565 67.56 -13.89 33.11
N ASP A 566 68.52 -14.17 32.22
CA ASP A 566 69.34 -15.40 32.11
C ASP A 566 68.73 -16.64 31.45
N GLY A 567 68.66 -16.61 30.11
CA GLY A 567 68.36 -17.80 29.30
C GLY A 567 68.39 -17.59 27.78
N GLU A 568 69.34 -16.82 27.27
CA GLU A 568 69.24 -16.12 25.96
C GLU A 568 69.31 -16.99 24.68
N ARG A 569 69.32 -18.32 24.76
CA ARG A 569 69.41 -19.19 23.56
C ARG A 569 68.32 -20.27 23.42
N ARG A 570 67.53 -20.56 24.46
CA ARG A 570 66.39 -21.51 24.36
C ARG A 570 65.04 -20.83 24.18
N SER A 571 64.86 -19.62 24.72
CA SER A 571 63.59 -18.86 24.67
C SER A 571 63.26 -18.30 23.27
N LYS A 572 64.27 -17.97 22.44
CA LYS A 572 64.06 -17.46 21.07
C LYS A 572 63.42 -18.48 20.12
N ARG A 573 63.51 -19.79 20.42
CA ARG A 573 62.97 -20.87 19.55
C ARG A 573 61.52 -21.23 19.88
N THR A 574 61.10 -21.07 21.13
CA THR A 574 59.71 -21.29 21.57
C THR A 574 58.83 -20.10 21.24
N THR A 575 59.31 -18.88 21.45
CA THR A 575 58.64 -17.62 21.05
C THR A 575 58.44 -17.53 19.53
N THR A 576 59.43 -17.88 18.72
CA THR A 576 59.28 -17.90 17.25
C THR A 576 58.26 -18.94 16.77
N LYS A 577 58.18 -20.10 17.43
CA LYS A 577 57.19 -21.14 17.11
C LYS A 577 55.78 -20.72 17.53
N ALA A 578 55.62 -20.09 18.69
CA ALA A 578 54.36 -19.50 19.13
C ALA A 578 53.90 -18.36 18.19
N ILE A 579 54.80 -17.44 17.83
CA ILE A 579 54.54 -16.37 16.86
C ILE A 579 54.17 -16.94 15.49
N SER A 580 54.78 -18.04 15.06
CA SER A 580 54.42 -18.70 13.79
C SER A 580 53.01 -19.29 13.83
N LYS A 581 52.60 -19.90 14.95
CA LYS A 581 51.25 -20.44 15.13
C LYS A 581 50.20 -19.34 15.19
N VAL A 582 50.48 -18.25 15.91
CA VAL A 582 49.60 -17.07 15.97
C VAL A 582 49.45 -16.43 14.59
N LYS A 583 50.55 -16.30 13.82
CA LYS A 583 50.49 -15.80 12.44
C LYS A 583 49.68 -16.71 11.52
N GLU A 584 49.79 -18.02 11.66
CA GLU A 584 49.04 -18.99 10.88
C GLU A 584 47.54 -18.99 11.25
N ALA A 585 47.22 -18.85 12.53
CA ALA A 585 45.86 -18.68 13.04
C ALA A 585 45.22 -17.37 12.54
N ILE A 586 45.95 -16.25 12.61
CA ILE A 586 45.53 -14.95 12.04
C ILE A 586 45.28 -15.09 10.54
N ALA A 587 46.19 -15.71 9.79
CA ALA A 587 46.00 -15.92 8.35
C ALA A 587 44.83 -16.85 8.02
N SER A 588 44.54 -17.84 8.85
CA SER A 588 43.37 -18.73 8.73
C SER A 588 42.06 -17.97 8.99
N LEU A 589 42.06 -17.07 9.98
CA LEU A 589 40.93 -16.22 10.28
C LEU A 589 40.71 -15.11 9.27
N GLU A 590 41.77 -14.52 8.74
CA GLU A 590 41.66 -13.58 7.63
C GLU A 590 41.03 -14.25 6.42
N ARG A 591 41.43 -15.49 6.08
CA ARG A 591 40.80 -16.29 5.02
C ARG A 591 39.32 -16.60 5.31
N SER A 592 39.01 -17.00 6.54
CA SER A 592 37.64 -17.32 6.99
C SER A 592 36.74 -16.06 7.00
N LEU A 593 37.28 -14.93 7.47
CA LEU A 593 36.65 -13.62 7.46
C LEU A 593 36.48 -13.12 6.03
N HIS A 594 37.43 -13.40 5.13
CA HIS A 594 37.31 -13.05 3.71
C HIS A 594 36.21 -13.88 3.05
N GLN A 595 36.12 -15.18 3.30
CA GLN A 595 35.02 -16.02 2.85
C GLN A 595 33.67 -15.61 3.44
N LEU A 596 33.61 -15.23 4.72
CA LEU A 596 32.39 -14.75 5.38
C LEU A 596 31.99 -13.35 4.89
N LYS A 597 32.95 -12.45 4.67
CA LYS A 597 32.72 -11.14 4.02
C LYS A 597 32.29 -11.34 2.57
N ALA A 598 32.82 -12.31 1.87
CA ALA A 598 32.40 -12.69 0.52
C ALA A 598 30.96 -13.23 0.51
N ARG A 599 30.59 -14.08 1.48
CA ARG A 599 29.21 -14.58 1.70
C ARG A 599 28.25 -13.50 2.16
N ALA A 600 28.68 -12.58 3.02
CA ALA A 600 27.88 -11.44 3.48
C ALA A 600 27.72 -10.37 2.39
N ALA A 601 28.75 -10.15 1.58
CA ALA A 601 28.70 -9.29 0.40
C ALA A 601 27.77 -9.83 -0.69
N ILE A 602 27.56 -11.16 -0.78
CA ILE A 602 26.50 -11.73 -1.64
C ILE A 602 25.10 -11.28 -1.16
N ARG A 603 24.87 -11.11 0.15
CA ARG A 603 23.59 -10.63 0.70
C ARG A 603 23.41 -9.12 0.64
N SER A 604 24.49 -8.34 0.68
CA SER A 604 24.47 -6.87 0.71
C SER A 604 24.96 -6.17 -0.56
N SER A 605 25.32 -6.92 -1.61
CA SER A 605 25.91 -6.36 -2.84
C SER A 605 25.01 -5.27 -3.42
N PRO A 606 25.42 -3.99 -3.38
CA PRO A 606 24.62 -2.91 -3.92
C PRO A 606 24.57 -3.06 -5.45
N TYR A 607 23.37 -2.96 -6.00
CA TYR A 607 23.18 -2.91 -7.44
C TYR A 607 23.78 -1.60 -7.99
N LEU A 608 24.42 -1.67 -9.15
CA LEU A 608 24.84 -0.47 -9.87
C LEU A 608 23.62 0.27 -10.44
N PRO A 609 23.65 1.62 -10.49
CA PRO A 609 22.60 2.38 -11.18
C PRO A 609 22.42 1.91 -12.62
N LEU A 610 21.17 1.87 -13.09
CA LEU A 610 20.83 1.39 -14.44
C LEU A 610 21.66 2.07 -15.54
N ASP A 611 21.88 3.38 -15.42
CA ASP A 611 22.68 4.16 -16.38
C ASP A 611 24.14 3.68 -16.48
N ALA A 612 24.72 3.19 -15.38
CA ALA A 612 26.07 2.64 -15.39
C ALA A 612 26.12 1.27 -16.08
N VAL A 613 25.08 0.45 -15.90
CA VAL A 613 24.96 -0.87 -16.54
C VAL A 613 24.75 -0.73 -18.05
N ARG A 614 23.88 0.19 -18.48
CA ARG A 614 23.69 0.49 -19.92
C ARG A 614 24.94 1.01 -20.61
N ARG A 615 25.73 1.83 -19.92
CA ARG A 615 27.03 2.26 -20.46
C ARG A 615 28.03 1.12 -20.51
N ALA A 616 28.00 0.19 -19.56
CA ALA A 616 28.83 -1.01 -19.63
C ALA A 616 28.40 -1.91 -20.81
N GLU A 617 27.10 -2.06 -21.06
CA GLU A 617 26.57 -2.77 -22.24
C GLU A 617 27.06 -2.12 -23.54
N GLN A 618 26.97 -0.79 -23.67
CA GLN A 618 27.47 -0.06 -24.84
C GLN A 618 28.98 -0.22 -25.06
N LEU A 619 29.76 -0.21 -23.97
CA LEU A 619 31.22 -0.38 -24.03
C LEU A 619 31.64 -1.84 -24.28
N ALA A 620 30.79 -2.81 -23.92
CA ALA A 620 31.05 -4.23 -24.18
C ALA A 620 30.83 -4.59 -25.65
N GLY A 621 29.93 -3.88 -26.35
CA GLY A 621 29.63 -4.12 -27.77
C GLY A 621 29.23 -5.58 -28.02
N ASP A 622 29.94 -6.25 -28.93
CA ASP A 622 29.68 -7.65 -29.27
C ASP A 622 30.23 -8.67 -28.25
N ASN A 623 31.04 -8.23 -27.29
CA ASN A 623 31.67 -9.10 -26.28
C ASN A 623 30.75 -9.39 -25.08
N ILE A 624 29.42 -9.39 -25.29
CA ILE A 624 28.40 -9.66 -24.27
C ILE A 624 27.66 -10.95 -24.59
N THR A 625 27.53 -11.84 -23.60
CA THR A 625 26.82 -13.11 -23.79
C THR A 625 25.32 -12.89 -23.89
N GLU A 626 24.61 -13.80 -24.56
CA GLU A 626 23.14 -13.76 -24.66
C GLU A 626 22.46 -13.75 -23.28
N GLN A 627 23.04 -14.46 -22.30
CA GLN A 627 22.53 -14.47 -20.93
C GLN A 627 22.74 -13.12 -20.22
N GLN A 628 23.88 -12.44 -20.46
CA GLN A 628 24.12 -11.08 -19.96
C GLN A 628 23.20 -10.05 -20.63
N LYS A 629 22.98 -10.13 -21.95
CA LYS A 629 21.99 -9.29 -22.65
C LYS A 629 20.59 -9.46 -22.05
N ALA A 630 20.17 -10.69 -21.84
CA ALA A 630 18.88 -11.01 -21.24
C ALA A 630 18.76 -10.49 -19.79
N PHE A 631 19.84 -10.58 -19.01
CA PHE A 631 19.89 -9.97 -17.68
C PHE A 631 19.78 -8.44 -17.71
N VAL A 632 20.56 -7.77 -18.58
CA VAL A 632 20.55 -6.30 -18.68
C VAL A 632 19.18 -5.79 -19.17
N ALA A 633 18.53 -6.52 -20.07
CA ALA A 633 17.16 -6.25 -20.51
C ALA A 633 16.16 -6.40 -19.35
N ALA A 634 16.24 -7.48 -18.56
CA ALA A 634 15.38 -7.68 -17.39
C ALA A 634 15.63 -6.62 -16.31
N TYR A 635 16.88 -6.27 -16.06
CA TYR A 635 17.26 -5.23 -15.10
C TYR A 635 16.83 -3.83 -15.55
N SER A 636 16.87 -3.55 -16.85
CA SER A 636 16.29 -2.36 -17.47
C SER A 636 14.78 -2.31 -17.31
N ALA A 637 14.08 -3.42 -17.54
CA ALA A 637 12.63 -3.52 -17.37
C ALA A 637 12.19 -3.32 -15.91
N ALA A 638 13.00 -3.78 -14.96
CA ALA A 638 12.83 -3.53 -13.53
C ALA A 638 13.19 -2.08 -13.11
N GLY A 639 13.58 -1.21 -14.03
CA GLY A 639 13.96 0.18 -13.74
C GLY A 639 15.22 0.31 -12.88
N GLY A 640 16.10 -0.70 -12.89
CA GLY A 640 17.26 -0.77 -12.01
C GLY A 640 16.92 -1.10 -10.54
N ASP A 641 15.67 -1.46 -10.21
CA ASP A 641 15.28 -1.84 -8.86
C ASP A 641 15.48 -3.35 -8.62
N ARG A 642 16.19 -3.68 -7.53
CA ARG A 642 16.38 -5.04 -7.04
C ARG A 642 15.05 -5.76 -6.85
N ARG A 643 14.03 -5.10 -6.29
CA ARG A 643 12.76 -5.76 -5.97
C ARG A 643 11.99 -6.15 -7.22
N GLY A 644 12.08 -5.34 -8.28
CA GLY A 644 11.51 -5.68 -9.58
C GLY A 644 12.18 -6.90 -10.17
N LEU A 645 13.52 -6.95 -10.12
CA LEU A 645 14.30 -8.06 -10.67
C LEU A 645 14.07 -9.39 -9.93
N GLY A 646 13.91 -9.37 -8.60
CA GLY A 646 13.67 -10.57 -7.80
C GLY A 646 12.39 -11.33 -8.15
N ASN A 647 11.41 -10.66 -8.77
CA ASN A 647 10.14 -11.26 -9.21
C ASN A 647 10.16 -11.70 -10.69
N MET A 648 11.24 -11.43 -11.43
CA MET A 648 11.36 -11.81 -12.84
C MET A 648 12.08 -13.16 -12.95
N ARG A 649 11.46 -14.11 -13.66
CA ARG A 649 12.07 -15.40 -13.99
C ARG A 649 13.13 -15.23 -15.08
N ALA A 650 14.23 -15.97 -14.95
CA ALA A 650 15.22 -16.08 -16.01
C ALA A 650 14.66 -16.90 -17.18
N HIS A 651 15.01 -16.53 -18.42
CA HIS A 651 14.51 -17.24 -19.60
C HIS A 651 15.02 -18.68 -19.61
N GLY A 652 14.12 -19.66 -19.68
CA GLY A 652 14.45 -21.08 -19.79
C GLY A 652 14.80 -21.79 -18.48
N GLU A 653 14.80 -21.10 -17.34
CA GLU A 653 15.09 -21.68 -16.02
C GLU A 653 13.96 -21.41 -15.02
N ASP A 654 13.76 -22.32 -14.05
CA ASP A 654 12.81 -22.12 -12.94
C ASP A 654 13.28 -21.12 -11.87
N TYR A 655 14.43 -20.49 -12.10
CA TYR A 655 15.08 -19.56 -11.17
C TYR A 655 14.80 -18.09 -11.51
N THR A 656 14.94 -17.21 -10.51
CA THR A 656 14.80 -15.76 -10.70
C THR A 656 16.11 -15.15 -11.21
N TRP A 657 16.02 -14.01 -11.90
CA TRP A 657 17.21 -13.27 -12.34
C TRP A 657 18.14 -12.87 -11.18
N GLU A 658 17.60 -12.67 -9.97
CA GLU A 658 18.40 -12.43 -8.77
C GLU A 658 19.25 -13.66 -8.39
N TYR A 659 18.70 -14.87 -8.53
CA TYR A 659 19.43 -16.11 -8.28
C TYR A 659 20.54 -16.33 -9.31
N VAL A 660 20.20 -16.23 -10.60
CA VAL A 660 21.15 -16.39 -11.72
C VAL A 660 22.32 -15.41 -11.60
N ARG A 661 22.02 -14.13 -11.37
CA ARG A 661 23.04 -13.09 -11.13
C ARG A 661 23.99 -13.47 -9.99
N ASN A 662 23.45 -13.91 -8.85
CA ASN A 662 24.28 -14.20 -7.68
C ASN A 662 25.17 -15.43 -7.89
N ARG A 663 24.69 -16.44 -8.62
CA ARG A 663 25.48 -17.61 -9.04
C ARG A 663 26.65 -17.17 -9.93
N GLU A 664 26.37 -16.42 -10.99
CA GLU A 664 27.40 -15.95 -11.92
C GLU A 664 28.41 -14.99 -11.27
N LEU A 665 27.94 -14.07 -10.41
CA LEU A 665 28.83 -13.19 -9.66
C LEU A 665 29.72 -13.93 -8.67
N SER A 666 29.29 -15.07 -8.13
CA SER A 666 30.15 -15.90 -7.27
C SER A 666 31.33 -16.44 -8.07
N LEU A 667 31.07 -16.98 -9.26
CA LEU A 667 32.11 -17.51 -10.16
C LEU A 667 33.08 -16.42 -10.61
N LEU A 668 32.56 -15.27 -11.05
CA LEU A 668 33.39 -14.16 -11.53
C LEU A 668 34.24 -13.54 -10.41
N ARG A 669 33.72 -13.43 -9.19
CA ARG A 669 34.47 -12.87 -8.06
C ARG A 669 35.62 -13.78 -7.64
N ASP A 670 35.42 -15.09 -7.67
CA ASP A 670 36.47 -16.05 -7.34
C ASP A 670 37.52 -16.09 -8.47
N LYS A 671 37.10 -15.99 -9.73
CA LYS A 671 37.99 -15.91 -10.90
C LYS A 671 38.85 -14.63 -10.94
N TYR A 672 38.30 -13.49 -10.51
CA TYR A 672 38.94 -12.18 -10.62
C TYR A 672 39.31 -11.53 -9.28
N ALA A 673 39.46 -12.33 -8.21
CA ALA A 673 39.76 -11.83 -6.87
C ALA A 673 41.00 -10.92 -6.82
N ASP A 674 42.04 -11.28 -7.58
CA ASP A 674 43.32 -10.56 -7.64
C ASP A 674 43.51 -9.71 -8.91
N ALA A 675 42.49 -9.65 -9.78
CA ALA A 675 42.59 -8.96 -11.06
C ALA A 675 42.56 -7.43 -10.89
N ARG A 676 43.36 -6.72 -11.70
CA ARG A 676 43.31 -5.25 -11.76
C ARG A 676 42.06 -4.83 -12.54
N LEU A 677 41.02 -4.42 -11.83
CA LEU A 677 39.72 -4.06 -12.42
C LEU A 677 39.71 -2.77 -13.29
N PHE A 678 40.79 -1.98 -13.28
CA PHE A 678 40.88 -0.77 -14.09
C PHE A 678 42.25 -0.67 -14.77
N THR A 679 42.28 -0.21 -16.01
CA THR A 679 43.51 0.14 -16.74
C THR A 679 44.15 1.40 -16.16
N ALA A 680 45.39 1.69 -16.57
CA ALA A 680 46.11 2.92 -16.19
C ALA A 680 45.31 4.19 -16.59
N ASP A 681 44.60 4.14 -17.72
CA ASP A 681 43.75 5.22 -18.24
C ASP A 681 42.38 5.29 -17.56
N ARG A 682 42.19 4.54 -16.46
CA ARG A 682 40.97 4.49 -15.64
C ARG A 682 39.75 3.90 -16.37
N ALA A 683 39.93 3.20 -17.49
CA ALA A 683 38.87 2.42 -18.12
C ALA A 683 38.65 1.10 -17.36
N PRO A 684 37.43 0.54 -17.32
CA PRO A 684 37.21 -0.81 -16.82
C PRO A 684 37.96 -1.82 -17.69
N THR A 685 38.61 -2.82 -17.09
CA THR A 685 39.19 -3.93 -17.86
C THR A 685 38.10 -4.90 -18.34
N PRO A 686 38.37 -5.79 -19.32
CA PRO A 686 37.41 -6.79 -19.77
C PRO A 686 36.83 -7.64 -18.61
N GLU A 687 37.67 -8.00 -17.64
CA GLU A 687 37.24 -8.75 -16.45
C GLU A 687 36.28 -7.95 -15.58
N HIS A 688 36.53 -6.63 -15.45
CA HIS A 688 35.61 -5.76 -14.73
C HIS A 688 34.31 -5.58 -15.50
N MET A 689 34.38 -5.49 -16.84
CA MET A 689 33.20 -5.37 -17.71
C MET A 689 32.25 -6.56 -17.54
N GLU A 690 32.75 -7.78 -17.45
CA GLU A 690 31.92 -8.97 -17.18
C GLU A 690 31.12 -8.84 -15.86
N MET A 691 31.73 -8.27 -14.81
CA MET A 691 31.06 -8.05 -13.53
C MET A 691 30.05 -6.88 -13.60
N LEU A 692 30.37 -5.83 -14.36
CA LEU A 692 29.51 -4.67 -14.55
C LEU A 692 28.19 -5.01 -15.25
N LEU A 693 28.24 -5.93 -16.22
CA LEU A 693 27.07 -6.43 -16.94
C LEU A 693 26.09 -7.17 -16.02
N TRP A 694 26.57 -7.73 -14.91
CA TRP A 694 25.73 -8.29 -13.84
C TRP A 694 25.32 -7.26 -12.77
N ALA A 695 25.35 -5.97 -13.12
CA ALA A 695 25.05 -4.83 -12.26
C ALA A 695 25.86 -4.84 -10.94
N TYR A 696 27.13 -5.25 -11.00
CA TYR A 696 28.00 -5.34 -9.83
C TYR A 696 29.37 -4.71 -10.08
N SER A 697 29.91 -4.09 -9.02
CA SER A 697 31.30 -3.67 -8.97
C SER A 697 31.77 -3.68 -7.52
N PRO A 698 33.00 -4.14 -7.25
CA PRO A 698 33.63 -3.96 -5.94
C PRO A 698 33.84 -2.49 -5.54
N LYS A 699 33.86 -1.57 -6.52
CA LYS A 699 34.04 -0.12 -6.33
C LYS A 699 32.90 0.68 -7.01
N PRO A 700 31.65 0.56 -6.56
CA PRO A 700 30.48 1.07 -7.28
C PRO A 700 30.47 2.60 -7.41
N LYS A 701 30.93 3.33 -6.39
CA LYS A 701 31.05 4.80 -6.43
C LYS A 701 32.03 5.28 -7.49
N ARG A 702 33.14 4.55 -7.68
CA ARG A 702 34.18 4.88 -8.68
C ARG A 702 33.67 4.61 -10.09
N VAL A 703 32.97 3.50 -10.30
CA VAL A 703 32.32 3.16 -11.58
C VAL A 703 31.25 4.18 -11.94
N ALA A 704 30.35 4.50 -11.00
CA ALA A 704 29.31 5.51 -11.22
C ALA A 704 29.94 6.86 -11.59
N LYS A 705 31.02 7.29 -10.92
CA LYS A 705 31.72 8.53 -11.26
C LYS A 705 32.37 8.48 -12.65
N LEU A 706 33.05 7.39 -13.01
CA LEU A 706 33.80 7.29 -14.27
C LEU A 706 32.87 7.12 -15.48
N LEU A 707 31.88 6.24 -15.38
CA LEU A 707 30.95 5.99 -16.48
C LEU A 707 29.96 7.15 -16.66
N LEU A 708 29.53 7.83 -15.60
CA LEU A 708 28.57 8.94 -15.72
C LEU A 708 29.23 10.30 -16.00
N ALA A 709 30.52 10.51 -15.68
CA ALA A 709 31.19 11.79 -15.89
C ALA A 709 31.44 12.16 -17.36
N LYS A 710 31.54 11.19 -18.28
CA LYS A 710 31.77 11.46 -19.71
C LYS A 710 30.67 12.31 -20.36
N LYS A 711 29.45 12.33 -19.81
CA LYS A 711 28.33 13.13 -20.34
C LYS A 711 28.55 14.64 -20.30
N LYS A 712 29.56 15.13 -19.57
CA LYS A 712 29.84 16.58 -19.43
C LYS A 712 30.92 17.10 -20.39
N GLY A 713 31.64 16.23 -21.11
CA GLY A 713 32.72 16.62 -22.04
C GLY A 713 32.39 16.47 -23.53
N GLU A 714 31.37 15.70 -23.89
CA GLU A 714 31.02 15.41 -25.30
C GLU A 714 30.05 16.44 -25.93
N LYS A 715 29.77 17.56 -25.25
CA LYS A 715 28.90 18.64 -25.77
C LYS A 715 29.64 19.84 -26.36
N GLU A 716 30.98 19.79 -26.44
CA GLU A 716 31.81 20.88 -26.98
C GLU A 716 32.55 20.52 -28.30
N SER A 717 32.29 19.35 -28.90
CA SER A 717 33.01 18.91 -30.11
C SER A 717 32.12 18.62 -31.32
N GLU A 718 31.02 19.35 -31.50
CA GLU A 718 30.25 19.39 -32.75
C GLU A 718 29.85 20.84 -33.09
N SER A 719 30.84 21.65 -33.49
CA SER A 719 30.60 22.79 -34.37
C SER A 719 31.90 23.22 -35.07
N HIS A 720 31.84 23.24 -36.40
CA HIS A 720 32.76 23.82 -37.38
C HIS A 720 33.88 22.94 -37.99
N THR A 721 33.51 22.35 -39.13
CA THR A 721 34.35 22.17 -40.31
C THR A 721 34.33 23.46 -41.17
N ASN A 722 35.49 24.08 -41.41
CA ASN A 722 36.12 24.28 -42.74
C ASN A 722 37.25 25.33 -42.75
N ASP A 723 38.42 24.89 -43.25
CA ASP A 723 39.36 25.53 -44.19
C ASP A 723 39.70 27.04 -44.09
N LYS A 724 40.96 27.37 -43.75
CA LYS A 724 42.09 27.63 -44.70
C LYS A 724 43.32 28.32 -44.05
N SER A 725 44.47 28.02 -44.65
CA SER A 725 45.75 28.78 -44.78
C SER A 725 46.73 28.94 -43.61
N GLU A 726 47.88 28.29 -43.80
CA GLU A 726 49.29 28.73 -43.63
C GLU A 726 49.57 30.05 -42.90
N SER A 727 50.42 30.01 -41.85
CA SER A 727 51.85 30.35 -41.93
C SER A 727 52.47 30.65 -40.55
N ASP A 728 53.71 30.16 -40.40
CA ASP A 728 54.84 30.70 -39.65
C ASP A 728 54.85 30.87 -38.10
N LYS A 729 55.73 30.04 -37.51
CA LYS A 729 56.87 30.40 -36.64
C LYS A 729 56.65 30.89 -35.20
N SER A 730 57.31 30.11 -34.33
CA SER A 730 58.35 30.56 -33.37
C SER A 730 57.97 30.72 -31.89
N SER A 731 58.47 29.74 -31.14
CA SER A 731 59.32 29.84 -29.94
C SER A 731 58.87 30.53 -28.64
N LYS A 732 59.23 29.81 -27.55
CA LYS A 732 59.55 30.19 -26.15
C LYS A 732 58.53 29.66 -25.15
N ARG A 733 58.81 28.56 -24.43
CA ARG A 733 59.87 28.34 -23.40
C ARG A 733 59.61 29.17 -22.12
N LYS A 734 59.18 28.42 -21.10
CA LYS A 734 59.61 28.42 -19.69
C LYS A 734 58.90 29.29 -18.62
N GLN A 735 58.74 28.59 -17.48
CA GLN A 735 58.79 29.01 -16.08
C GLN A 735 57.49 29.56 -15.47
N SER A 736 56.88 28.97 -14.44
CA SER A 736 57.32 28.45 -13.13
C SER A 736 57.67 29.51 -12.09
N SER A 737 56.82 29.68 -11.08
CA SER A 737 57.08 29.97 -9.65
C SER A 737 55.68 30.14 -9.00
N LYS A 738 55.28 29.57 -7.85
CA LYS A 738 55.90 29.16 -6.58
C LYS A 738 56.47 30.32 -5.78
N ARG A 739 55.72 30.80 -4.76
CA ARG A 739 56.12 30.99 -3.34
C ARG A 739 55.10 31.90 -2.63
N GLN A 740 54.49 31.43 -1.52
CA GLN A 740 54.91 31.53 -0.11
C GLN A 740 54.62 32.88 0.56
N THR A 741 53.60 32.85 1.44
CA THR A 741 53.57 33.24 2.86
C THR A 741 54.49 34.33 3.42
N SER A 742 53.87 35.28 4.14
CA SER A 742 54.19 35.86 5.48
C SER A 742 53.59 37.28 5.55
N SER A 743 53.19 37.93 6.63
CA SER A 743 52.84 37.69 8.05
C SER A 743 52.51 39.08 8.65
N GLU A 744 51.98 39.12 9.89
CA GLU A 744 51.89 40.28 10.82
C GLU A 744 50.74 41.28 10.60
N ASN A 745 50.09 41.86 11.62
CA ASN A 745 49.95 41.64 13.08
C ASN A 745 48.77 42.53 13.56
N ASP A 746 48.45 42.40 14.85
CA ASP A 746 47.51 43.18 15.69
C ASP A 746 46.02 42.83 15.62
N GLU A 747 45.25 42.82 16.70
CA GLU A 747 45.40 42.60 18.16
C GLU A 747 43.94 42.74 18.67
N GLY A 748 43.57 42.18 19.84
CA GLY A 748 42.34 42.61 20.53
C GLY A 748 41.20 41.60 20.71
N ASP A 749 41.50 40.56 21.51
CA ASP A 749 40.75 40.19 22.72
C ASP A 749 39.28 39.69 22.68
N GLY A 750 39.00 38.64 23.47
CA GLY A 750 37.64 38.10 23.64
C GLY A 750 37.49 36.58 23.81
N MET A 751 38.28 36.00 24.71
CA MET A 751 38.07 34.75 25.47
C MET A 751 36.59 34.28 25.63
N LEU A 752 36.18 33.00 25.78
CA LEU A 752 36.83 31.81 26.35
C LEU A 752 35.93 30.54 26.14
N ARG A 753 36.60 29.38 26.11
CA ARG A 753 36.14 27.99 26.40
C ARG A 753 35.61 27.10 25.26
N ARG A 754 36.60 26.55 24.54
CA ARG A 754 36.66 25.14 24.14
C ARG A 754 36.65 24.22 25.36
N SER A 755 35.94 23.09 25.26
CA SER A 755 36.36 21.82 25.88
C SER A 755 36.22 20.68 24.87
N LYS A 756 37.38 20.16 24.46
CA LYS A 756 37.56 18.87 23.80
C LYS A 756 37.43 17.74 24.83
N ARG A 757 36.82 16.62 24.45
CA ARG A 757 37.16 15.23 24.86
C ARG A 757 36.34 14.33 23.93
N ILE A 758 36.92 13.76 22.86
CA ILE A 758 37.80 12.59 22.84
C ILE A 758 37.26 11.45 23.72
N LYS A 759 36.62 10.52 23.01
CA LYS A 759 36.55 9.06 23.18
C LYS A 759 36.81 8.47 24.57
N LYS A 760 35.85 7.69 25.04
CA LYS A 760 36.09 6.29 25.39
C LYS A 760 35.20 5.44 24.51
#